data_AF-A0A9P6URL4-F1
#
_entry.id   AF-A0A9P6URL4-F1
#
_cell.length_a   1.000
_cell.length_b   1.000
_cell.length_c   1.000
_cell.angle_alpha   90.00
_cell.angle_beta   90.00
_cell.angle_gamma   90.00
#
_symmetry.space_group_name_H-M   'P 1'
#
loop_
_entity.id
_entity.type
_entity.pdbx_description
1 polymer ?
#
loop_
_entity_poly.entity_id
_entity_poly.type
_entity_poly.pdbx_seq_one_letter_code
_entity_poly.pdbx_strand_id
1 'polypeptide(L)'
;MNGPDTCTSGIIMCNGTKDKKFWSDANVGYLQQNDFLMPYLTVRETLNYAANLRLPRTMSSQKKCELVDLVLLELGLKDCANTRVGEPDGEEGGIQGISGGERRRVSAGIQLLTNPKMLLCDEVTSGLDAFSSFEVIKSLTKLAKSTQKTIVISIHQPRSEIFKFLSESDGQMVLLSRGDVIYSGPIRSVLPWIESTGIGACPAGVNPFDYLLDLSMVDFSSEAIAKSTAVRRQLLVQTWAQREKGFNMKNSTADISMLTGSGDGILNKTDAASSSISLAVDFIPEGAGASLWSQIRVLTSRGWNNQIREKMVLMGCICECVVMGLAIGAIFYDLDDSLGGIRSRSSLAYAVGGIQSYLMLMILIHRFSKEIVVYDRERMDRCILISNEFTDNRFACPHNRFNDSWDPNQCAPWDGNSILRNQLDTRPHHYLGPIVQMVCCFIGFLIVAWLALTVNVVNPTSMSTSRTAIDLFLGQAAAIFSCSKPTTPSGPELSSCNSLSSSNVIVDIEKARLGETRLDVFSKTLERKDPVSIRVEGLSLSASLSKFDWSFLGTKRGHRQEKIDKQLLKDVDLVFLPGKLTAIIGGSGVGKTNLLNVLLRRTSSDLKMTGSIYYNNTKNPSLQMINSVSSYVRQNDDHLLSHLTVRETLRFAAELRMGGSMSRADKYARVEDIVDLIGLRECADVIVGNSAVKGCSGGQRRRVSIGIQLVTEPACLFLDEPTSGLDSLTAKAVVLTLKRIAASGRTVVCTIHQPRADIWQTFDNVVLLVAGGRAAYSGRADKVVEYFAEAGHVVPTFTNVPDFILDTASVNLRSTELEEETRKIVNALVDQFNTNKRPTLASLYSNEPLGELAVVNPQFASFKKSFPILTRRSFINTFRQKGLYFNRICQPVIVAIIITIFFAPLGNGPRDVTSRFGLLQETSPIVFTGMLNNVALYPFERDIAYREISDGGYSTASFFLSFFVNEIPLEIIGSLGVTISMLVITQMKVTVVTFFSFWVIMFGYINAGESIGLVFSTLTTNTGFNITVMSAVLSIFAFMTGIVSPNMPQWLNDINYISLFKYGSVIITQNELNGRLFDCSKDDITSGACPYQTGESVLEVLNFQDKNWTLYMSLFVTIVVAYRLLAWLVLMAKAKINGW
;
A
#
# COMPACT_ATOMS: atom_id res chain seq x y z
N MET A 1 45.53 -2.33 33.81
CA MET A 1 45.61 -2.39 35.28
C MET A 1 44.20 -2.25 35.83
N ASN A 2 43.87 -3.12 36.78
CA ASN A 2 42.53 -3.43 37.29
C ASN A 2 41.86 -2.23 37.99
N GLY A 3 40.55 -2.05 37.76
CA GLY A 3 39.67 -1.06 38.42
C GLY A 3 38.23 -1.13 37.86
N PRO A 4 37.20 -0.78 38.65
CA PRO A 4 35.97 -1.57 38.79
C PRO A 4 34.88 -1.32 37.74
N ASP A 5 34.01 -2.32 37.61
CA ASP A 5 32.77 -2.36 36.83
C ASP A 5 31.97 -1.04 36.91
N THR A 6 31.85 -0.35 35.78
CA THR A 6 30.97 0.81 35.63
C THR A 6 29.76 0.43 34.80
N CYS A 7 28.70 -0.02 35.48
CA CYS A 7 27.33 -0.04 34.95
C CYS A 7 26.99 1.34 34.37
N THR A 8 26.96 1.44 33.05
CA THR A 8 26.59 2.66 32.32
C THR A 8 25.65 2.31 31.17
N SER A 9 24.38 2.09 31.49
CA SER A 9 23.24 2.28 30.59
C SER A 9 21.95 1.85 31.30
N GLY A 10 21.08 2.78 31.65
CA GLY A 10 19.69 2.56 32.07
C GLY A 10 18.76 2.15 30.93
N ILE A 11 19.27 1.35 29.99
CA ILE A 11 18.49 0.49 29.11
C ILE A 11 18.59 -0.88 29.75
N ILE A 12 17.52 -1.68 29.75
CA ILE A 12 17.59 -3.09 30.17
C ILE A 12 18.63 -3.80 29.30
N MET A 13 19.90 -3.78 29.72
CA MET A 13 20.95 -4.62 29.19
C MET A 13 20.82 -5.93 29.93
N CYS A 14 20.19 -6.88 29.24
CA CYS A 14 20.04 -8.26 29.68
C CYS A 14 21.42 -8.80 30.07
N ASN A 15 21.62 -9.05 31.35
CA ASN A 15 22.80 -9.74 31.81
C ASN A 15 22.58 -11.23 31.56
N GLY A 16 23.64 -11.91 31.13
CA GLY A 16 23.61 -13.27 30.61
C GLY A 16 22.75 -14.27 31.41
N THR A 17 22.12 -15.16 30.65
CA THR A 17 21.48 -16.45 31.03
C THR A 17 20.30 -16.44 32.01
N LYS A 18 20.20 -15.51 32.98
CA LYS A 18 19.06 -15.47 33.93
C LYS A 18 17.83 -14.71 33.40
N ASP A 19 18.02 -13.66 32.60
CA ASP A 19 16.92 -12.82 32.10
C ASP A 19 16.06 -13.48 31.01
N LYS A 20 16.58 -14.51 30.33
CA LYS A 20 15.80 -15.26 29.32
C LYS A 20 14.56 -15.94 29.91
N LYS A 21 14.61 -16.31 31.20
CA LYS A 21 13.48 -16.94 31.92
C LYS A 21 12.42 -15.91 32.35
N PHE A 22 12.83 -14.68 32.66
CA PHE A 22 11.90 -13.59 33.02
C PHE A 22 11.02 -13.20 31.83
N TRP A 23 11.60 -13.08 30.63
CA TRP A 23 10.85 -12.74 29.42
C TRP A 23 10.04 -13.91 28.84
N SER A 24 10.40 -15.18 29.13
CA SER A 24 9.53 -16.32 28.81
C SER A 24 8.31 -16.41 29.72
N ASP A 25 8.44 -15.94 30.97
CA ASP A 25 7.37 -16.01 31.99
C ASP A 25 6.47 -14.76 32.03
N ALA A 26 6.82 -13.67 31.32
CA ALA A 26 6.06 -12.42 31.31
C ALA A 26 5.06 -12.35 30.13
N ASN A 27 3.76 -12.33 30.43
CA ASN A 27 2.70 -12.08 29.44
C ASN A 27 2.69 -10.59 29.03
N VAL A 28 3.46 -10.27 27.97
CA VAL A 28 3.59 -8.93 27.40
C VAL A 28 2.80 -8.84 26.09
N GLY A 29 1.90 -7.87 25.99
CA GLY A 29 1.22 -7.54 24.73
C GLY A 29 2.00 -6.48 23.95
N TYR A 30 2.06 -6.60 22.63
CA TYR A 30 2.70 -5.60 21.75
C TYR A 30 1.72 -5.11 20.68
N LEU A 31 1.60 -3.79 20.57
CA LEU A 31 0.75 -3.10 19.60
C LEU A 31 1.65 -2.33 18.61
N GLN A 32 1.81 -2.88 17.40
CA GLN A 32 2.61 -2.28 16.31
C GLN A 32 1.99 -0.99 15.77
N GLN A 33 2.77 -0.16 15.07
CA GLN A 33 2.30 1.06 14.39
C GLN A 33 1.18 0.79 13.37
N ASN A 34 1.31 -0.22 12.50
CA ASN A 34 0.34 -0.51 11.44
C ASN A 34 -0.76 -1.50 11.86
N ASP A 35 -2.02 -1.14 11.59
CA ASP A 35 -3.18 -1.97 11.91
C ASP A 35 -3.54 -2.92 10.75
N PHE A 36 -2.96 -4.12 10.71
CA PHE A 36 -3.37 -5.15 9.76
C PHE A 36 -4.62 -5.89 10.28
N LEU A 37 -5.78 -5.58 9.72
CA LEU A 37 -7.08 -6.18 10.04
C LEU A 37 -7.81 -6.58 8.76
N MET A 38 -8.67 -7.59 8.84
CA MET A 38 -9.47 -8.03 7.69
C MET A 38 -10.64 -7.06 7.42
N PRO A 39 -10.78 -6.51 6.21
CA PRO A 39 -11.68 -5.39 5.95
C PRO A 39 -13.18 -5.76 5.96
N TYR A 40 -13.54 -7.01 5.66
CA TYR A 40 -14.94 -7.43 5.53
C TYR A 40 -15.58 -7.97 6.83
N LEU A 41 -14.77 -8.12 7.88
CA LEU A 41 -15.26 -8.56 9.19
C LEU A 41 -15.74 -7.38 10.02
N THR A 42 -16.68 -7.63 10.94
CA THR A 42 -17.06 -6.61 11.93
C THR A 42 -16.04 -6.53 13.05
N VAL A 43 -16.08 -5.44 13.82
CA VAL A 43 -15.23 -5.27 15.01
C VAL A 43 -15.39 -6.42 15.99
N ARG A 44 -16.64 -6.80 16.29
CA ARG A 44 -16.97 -7.91 17.19
C ARG A 44 -16.48 -9.25 16.66
N GLU A 45 -16.67 -9.52 15.37
CA GLU A 45 -16.18 -10.77 14.76
C GLU A 45 -14.66 -10.87 14.82
N THR A 46 -13.97 -9.77 14.55
CA THR A 46 -12.51 -9.69 14.62
C THR A 46 -12.01 -10.07 16.01
N LEU A 47 -12.62 -9.52 17.07
CA LEU A 47 -12.29 -9.86 18.45
C LEU A 47 -12.69 -11.30 18.82
N ASN A 48 -13.84 -11.80 18.35
CA ASN A 48 -14.25 -13.19 18.57
C ASN A 48 -13.30 -14.20 17.92
N TYR A 49 -12.82 -13.93 16.71
CA TYR A 49 -11.83 -14.79 16.06
C TYR A 49 -10.49 -14.74 16.79
N ALA A 50 -10.03 -13.55 17.19
CA ALA A 50 -8.82 -13.40 18.00
C ALA A 50 -8.96 -14.14 19.35
N ALA A 51 -10.10 -14.05 20.02
CA ALA A 51 -10.39 -14.72 21.28
C ALA A 51 -10.32 -16.25 21.14
N ASN A 52 -10.88 -16.78 20.04
CA ASN A 52 -10.84 -18.22 19.79
C ASN A 52 -9.44 -18.76 19.45
N LEU A 53 -8.54 -17.92 18.91
CA LEU A 53 -7.15 -18.28 18.64
C LEU A 53 -6.25 -18.14 19.88
N ARG A 54 -6.46 -17.08 20.66
CA ARG A 54 -5.57 -16.65 21.75
C ARG A 54 -5.90 -17.24 23.12
N LEU A 55 -7.18 -17.52 23.39
CA LEU A 55 -7.63 -17.95 24.72
C LEU A 55 -7.58 -19.47 24.88
N PRO A 56 -7.36 -19.97 26.13
CA PRO A 56 -7.29 -21.39 26.42
C PRO A 56 -8.50 -22.19 25.91
N ARG A 57 -8.26 -23.46 25.58
CA ARG A 57 -9.30 -24.41 25.13
C ARG A 57 -10.29 -24.78 26.23
N THR A 58 -9.84 -24.75 27.48
CA THR A 58 -10.66 -25.06 28.66
C THR A 58 -11.77 -24.04 28.90
N MET A 59 -11.66 -22.86 28.29
CA MET A 59 -12.65 -21.80 28.45
C MET A 59 -13.83 -21.99 27.48
N SER A 60 -15.06 -21.97 27.99
CA SER A 60 -16.26 -22.13 27.19
C SER A 60 -16.45 -20.99 26.18
N SER A 61 -17.12 -21.28 25.06
CA SER A 61 -17.38 -20.27 24.02
C SER A 61 -18.19 -19.07 24.54
N GLN A 62 -19.09 -19.31 25.51
CA GLN A 62 -19.88 -18.25 26.13
C GLN A 62 -19.00 -17.30 26.96
N LYS A 63 -18.08 -17.83 27.78
CA LYS A 63 -17.11 -17.03 28.52
C LYS A 63 -16.17 -16.23 27.61
N LYS A 64 -15.78 -16.81 26.46
CA LYS A 64 -15.01 -16.10 25.43
C LYS A 64 -15.78 -14.90 24.85
N CYS A 65 -17.09 -15.07 24.59
CA CYS A 65 -17.94 -13.99 24.11
C CYS A 65 -18.16 -12.90 25.17
N GLU A 66 -18.39 -13.29 26.43
CA GLU A 66 -18.51 -12.34 27.55
C GLU A 66 -17.22 -11.51 27.72
N LEU A 67 -16.04 -12.13 27.59
CA LEU A 67 -14.76 -11.42 27.61
C LEU A 67 -14.64 -10.44 26.44
N VAL A 68 -15.08 -10.81 25.24
CA VAL A 68 -15.09 -9.92 24.07
C VAL A 68 -16.02 -8.72 24.30
N ASP A 69 -17.22 -8.95 24.86
CA ASP A 69 -18.16 -7.88 25.17
C ASP A 69 -17.62 -6.94 26.28
N LEU A 70 -16.87 -7.48 27.25
CA LEU A 70 -16.15 -6.67 28.25
C LEU A 70 -15.06 -5.82 27.60
N VAL A 71 -14.24 -6.39 26.71
CA VAL A 71 -13.19 -5.64 25.98
C VAL A 71 -13.80 -4.55 25.08
N LEU A 72 -14.91 -4.85 24.40
CA LEU A 72 -15.65 -3.85 23.61
C LEU A 72 -16.16 -2.70 24.48
N LEU A 73 -16.61 -2.99 25.70
CA LEU A 73 -17.10 -1.98 26.64
C LEU A 73 -15.95 -1.14 27.23
N GLU A 74 -14.86 -1.76 27.66
CA GLU A 74 -13.68 -1.07 28.20
C GLU A 74 -13.07 -0.09 27.18
N LEU A 75 -13.07 -0.47 25.91
CA LEU A 75 -12.50 0.34 24.82
C LEU A 75 -13.52 1.29 24.17
N GLY A 76 -14.77 1.33 24.63
CA GLY A 76 -15.80 2.20 24.05
C GLY A 76 -16.12 1.88 22.59
N LEU A 77 -16.08 0.60 22.21
CA LEU A 77 -16.31 0.10 20.84
C LEU A 77 -17.72 -0.51 20.67
N LYS A 78 -18.63 -0.29 21.64
CA LYS A 78 -19.96 -0.92 21.65
C LYS A 78 -20.81 -0.47 20.45
N ASP A 79 -20.76 0.81 20.11
CA ASP A 79 -21.59 1.38 19.03
C ASP A 79 -21.12 0.93 17.64
N CYS A 80 -19.80 0.76 17.46
CA CYS A 80 -19.21 0.29 16.21
C CYS A 80 -19.01 -1.24 16.17
N ALA A 81 -19.47 -1.99 17.19
CA ALA A 81 -19.20 -3.43 17.33
C ALA A 81 -19.65 -4.25 16.10
N ASN A 82 -20.76 -3.85 15.48
CA ASN A 82 -21.34 -4.50 14.30
C ASN A 82 -20.97 -3.80 12.98
N THR A 83 -20.14 -2.76 13.03
CA THR A 83 -19.63 -2.06 11.84
C THR A 83 -18.44 -2.82 11.27
N ARG A 84 -18.30 -2.83 9.94
CA ARG A 84 -17.15 -3.45 9.25
C ARG A 84 -15.88 -2.65 9.50
N VAL A 85 -14.75 -3.34 9.59
CA VAL A 85 -13.44 -2.69 9.78
C VAL A 85 -13.07 -1.81 8.58
N GLY A 86 -13.35 -2.27 7.35
CA GLY A 86 -13.06 -1.53 6.11
C GLY A 86 -11.58 -1.48 5.72
N GLU A 87 -11.31 -0.93 4.54
CA GLU A 87 -9.95 -0.77 4.01
C GLU A 87 -9.37 0.60 4.42
N PRO A 88 -8.05 0.69 4.68
CA PRO A 88 -7.42 1.94 5.12
C PRO A 88 -7.50 3.09 4.09
N ASP A 89 -7.63 2.80 2.79
CA ASP A 89 -7.53 3.79 1.70
C ASP A 89 -8.85 3.97 0.90
N GLY A 90 -10.01 3.87 1.58
CA GLY A 90 -11.34 3.78 0.96
C GLY A 90 -11.86 5.00 0.16
N GLU A 91 -11.01 5.91 -0.31
CA GLU A 91 -11.45 7.12 -1.01
C GLU A 91 -11.78 6.90 -2.50
N GLU A 92 -11.25 5.87 -3.16
CA GLU A 92 -11.61 5.52 -4.54
C GLU A 92 -11.88 4.02 -4.72
N GLY A 93 -13.09 3.58 -4.33
CA GLY A 93 -13.61 2.24 -4.63
C GLY A 93 -13.39 1.15 -3.57
N GLY A 94 -12.75 1.48 -2.44
CA GLY A 94 -12.60 0.60 -1.28
C GLY A 94 -13.82 0.61 -0.35
N ILE A 95 -13.85 -0.30 0.63
CA ILE A 95 -14.98 -0.43 1.58
C ILE A 95 -14.78 0.53 2.73
N GLN A 96 -15.72 1.46 2.88
CA GLN A 96 -15.79 2.33 4.05
C GLN A 96 -16.04 1.50 5.31
N GLY A 97 -15.20 1.70 6.33
CA GLY A 97 -15.29 1.01 7.62
C GLY A 97 -15.25 1.96 8.80
N ILE A 98 -14.78 1.43 9.94
CA ILE A 98 -14.58 2.19 11.17
C ILE A 98 -13.50 3.27 11.01
N SER A 99 -13.54 4.28 11.85
CA SER A 99 -12.51 5.33 11.90
C SER A 99 -11.14 4.75 12.29
N GLY A 100 -10.05 5.43 11.94
CA GLY A 100 -8.71 5.03 12.36
C GLY A 100 -8.57 4.86 13.88
N GLY A 101 -9.21 5.74 14.67
CA GLY A 101 -9.15 5.67 16.13
C GLY A 101 -9.87 4.46 16.70
N GLU A 102 -11.02 4.11 16.12
CA GLU A 102 -11.72 2.86 16.44
C GLU A 102 -10.87 1.65 16.03
N ARG A 103 -10.30 1.66 14.82
CA ARG A 103 -9.41 0.59 14.32
C ARG A 103 -8.25 0.32 15.27
N ARG A 104 -7.65 1.39 15.80
CA ARG A 104 -6.56 1.30 16.77
C ARG A 104 -6.99 0.65 18.07
N ARG A 105 -8.16 1.05 18.59
CA ARG A 105 -8.76 0.42 19.77
C ARG A 105 -9.08 -1.05 19.49
N VAL A 106 -9.53 -1.44 18.29
CA VAL A 106 -9.71 -2.86 17.93
C VAL A 106 -8.40 -3.63 18.05
N SER A 107 -7.29 -3.11 17.49
CA SER A 107 -5.98 -3.73 17.61
C SER A 107 -5.49 -3.84 19.06
N ALA A 108 -5.75 -2.83 19.90
CA ALA A 108 -5.49 -2.90 21.34
C ALA A 108 -6.34 -3.99 22.01
N GLY A 109 -7.63 -4.06 21.66
CA GLY A 109 -8.56 -5.07 22.15
C GLY A 109 -8.11 -6.50 21.85
N ILE A 110 -7.54 -6.74 20.66
CA ILE A 110 -6.96 -8.04 20.29
C ILE A 110 -5.84 -8.46 21.27
N GLN A 111 -5.00 -7.52 21.70
CA GLN A 111 -3.95 -7.80 22.69
C GLN A 111 -4.50 -7.92 24.11
N LEU A 112 -5.55 -7.19 24.46
CA LEU A 112 -6.15 -7.24 25.79
C LEU A 112 -6.87 -8.55 26.10
N LEU A 113 -7.27 -9.30 25.08
CA LEU A 113 -7.90 -10.62 25.26
C LEU A 113 -7.03 -11.57 26.10
N THR A 114 -5.71 -11.56 25.94
CA THR A 114 -4.80 -12.41 26.73
C THR A 114 -4.51 -11.87 28.12
N ASN A 115 -5.13 -10.76 28.51
CA ASN A 115 -4.91 -10.07 29.78
C ASN A 115 -3.41 -9.86 30.12
N PRO A 116 -2.64 -9.20 29.25
CA PRO A 116 -1.21 -9.02 29.48
C PRO A 116 -0.96 -8.14 30.72
N LYS A 117 0.08 -8.48 31.49
CA LYS A 117 0.51 -7.68 32.65
C LYS A 117 1.20 -6.39 32.23
N MET A 118 1.85 -6.42 31.07
CA MET A 118 2.49 -5.28 30.44
C MET A 118 2.02 -5.12 28.99
N LEU A 119 1.69 -3.91 28.59
CA LEU A 119 1.32 -3.58 27.21
C LEU A 119 2.30 -2.57 26.63
N LEU A 120 2.97 -2.95 25.55
CA LEU A 120 3.89 -2.12 24.79
C LEU A 120 3.18 -1.58 23.55
N CYS A 121 3.08 -0.27 23.45
CA CYS A 121 2.28 0.44 22.46
C CYS A 121 3.18 1.30 21.59
N ASP A 122 3.39 0.90 20.34
CA ASP A 122 4.26 1.61 19.39
C ASP A 122 3.45 2.60 18.53
N GLU A 123 3.76 3.89 18.67
CA GLU A 123 3.10 5.01 17.98
C GLU A 123 1.57 4.89 17.89
N VAL A 124 0.91 4.72 19.04
CA VAL A 124 -0.54 4.42 19.04
C VAL A 124 -1.45 5.54 18.58
N THR A 125 -0.93 6.76 18.47
CA THR A 125 -1.68 7.93 18.01
C THR A 125 -1.41 8.27 16.55
N SER A 126 -0.57 7.51 15.85
CA SER A 126 -0.23 7.80 14.45
C SER A 126 -1.45 7.69 13.53
N GLY A 127 -1.63 8.67 12.64
CA GLY A 127 -2.76 8.72 11.69
C GLY A 127 -4.13 9.01 12.31
N LEU A 128 -4.20 9.34 13.60
CA LEU A 128 -5.42 9.73 14.30
C LEU A 128 -5.53 11.25 14.38
N ASP A 129 -6.75 11.79 14.28
CA ASP A 129 -7.00 13.18 14.63
C ASP A 129 -6.71 13.40 16.14
N ALA A 130 -6.36 14.63 16.52
CA ALA A 130 -5.95 14.91 17.89
C ALA A 130 -6.99 14.50 18.97
N PHE A 131 -8.28 14.59 18.67
CA PHE A 131 -9.33 14.17 19.61
C PHE A 131 -9.35 12.66 19.78
N SER A 132 -9.34 11.90 18.68
CA SER A 132 -9.22 10.43 18.73
C SER A 132 -7.94 9.98 19.44
N SER A 133 -6.83 10.67 19.24
CA SER A 133 -5.55 10.41 19.91
C SER A 133 -5.66 10.57 21.44
N PHE A 134 -6.23 11.69 21.90
CA PHE A 134 -6.42 11.96 23.32
C PHE A 134 -7.28 10.88 23.98
N GLU A 135 -8.34 10.42 23.31
CA GLU A 135 -9.18 9.33 23.83
C GLU A 135 -8.48 8.00 23.93
N VAL A 136 -7.66 7.62 22.94
CA VAL A 136 -6.88 6.39 23.01
C VAL A 136 -5.97 6.43 24.24
N ILE A 137 -5.27 7.55 24.47
CA ILE A 137 -4.42 7.73 25.66
C ILE A 137 -5.24 7.70 26.95
N LYS A 138 -6.36 8.43 27.01
CA LYS A 138 -7.25 8.45 28.19
C LYS A 138 -7.78 7.06 28.53
N SER A 139 -8.21 6.28 27.54
CA SER A 139 -8.66 4.90 27.73
C SER A 139 -7.52 3.99 28.19
N LEU A 140 -6.33 4.10 27.61
CA LEU A 140 -5.16 3.33 28.06
C LEU A 140 -4.75 3.71 29.50
N THR A 141 -4.75 4.99 29.86
CA THR A 141 -4.46 5.43 31.23
C THR A 141 -5.53 4.95 32.22
N LYS A 142 -6.81 5.01 31.84
CA LYS A 142 -7.91 4.47 32.65
C LYS A 142 -7.71 2.97 32.88
N LEU A 143 -7.38 2.23 31.81
CA LEU A 143 -7.11 0.80 31.86
C LEU A 143 -5.91 0.47 32.77
N ALA A 144 -4.81 1.21 32.65
CA ALA A 144 -3.63 1.05 33.49
C ALA A 144 -3.98 1.18 34.98
N LYS A 145 -4.80 2.18 35.34
CA LYS A 145 -5.24 2.42 36.73
C LYS A 145 -6.26 1.39 37.22
N SER A 146 -7.28 1.08 36.43
CA SER A 146 -8.37 0.18 36.85
C SER A 146 -7.93 -1.27 36.94
N THR A 147 -6.96 -1.69 36.11
CA THR A 147 -6.48 -3.08 36.04
C THR A 147 -5.09 -3.29 36.62
N GLN A 148 -4.45 -2.24 37.16
CA GLN A 148 -3.09 -2.28 37.73
C GLN A 148 -2.04 -2.85 36.74
N LYS A 149 -2.12 -2.43 35.47
CA LYS A 149 -1.22 -2.88 34.39
C LYS A 149 -0.15 -1.84 34.06
N THR A 150 1.03 -2.31 33.65
CA THR A 150 2.08 -1.44 33.11
C THR A 150 1.85 -1.22 31.63
N ILE A 151 1.56 0.02 31.22
CA ILE A 151 1.39 0.38 29.80
C ILE A 151 2.49 1.35 29.40
N VAL A 152 3.33 0.96 28.44
CA VAL A 152 4.39 1.81 27.88
C VAL A 152 3.94 2.24 26.50
N ILE A 153 3.89 3.55 26.26
CA ILE A 153 3.38 4.12 25.02
C ILE A 153 4.47 4.98 24.38
N SER A 154 4.83 4.65 23.14
CA SER A 154 5.54 5.57 22.25
C SER A 154 4.51 6.50 21.60
N ILE A 155 4.72 7.81 21.72
CA ILE A 155 3.82 8.83 21.16
C ILE A 155 4.66 9.80 20.35
N HIS A 156 4.24 10.03 19.10
CA HIS A 156 4.82 11.02 18.23
C HIS A 156 3.90 12.24 18.16
N GLN A 157 4.41 13.41 18.57
CA GLN A 157 3.69 14.70 18.62
C GLN A 157 2.35 14.68 19.39
N PRO A 158 2.37 14.37 20.70
CA PRO A 158 1.16 14.42 21.51
C PRO A 158 0.62 15.84 21.64
N ARG A 159 -0.71 15.98 21.70
CA ARG A 159 -1.40 17.25 21.97
C ARG A 159 -1.07 17.83 23.36
N SER A 160 -1.21 19.15 23.53
CA SER A 160 -0.99 19.84 24.82
C SER A 160 -1.82 19.25 25.98
N GLU A 161 -3.06 18.85 25.71
CA GLU A 161 -3.97 18.30 26.72
C GLU A 161 -3.46 16.98 27.32
N ILE A 162 -2.75 16.18 26.52
CA ILE A 162 -2.15 14.92 26.96
C ILE A 162 -1.09 15.18 28.02
N PHE A 163 -0.30 16.26 27.88
CA PHE A 163 0.75 16.59 28.85
C PHE A 163 0.14 16.88 30.22
N LYS A 164 -0.89 17.73 30.26
CA LYS A 164 -1.62 18.08 31.48
C LYS A 164 -2.25 16.84 32.10
N PHE A 165 -2.97 16.05 31.31
CA PHE A 165 -3.66 14.84 31.76
C PHE A 165 -2.71 13.80 32.34
N LEU A 166 -1.58 13.52 31.68
CA LEU A 166 -0.59 12.56 32.17
C LEU A 166 0.18 13.10 33.37
N SER A 167 0.45 14.41 33.43
CA SER A 167 1.08 15.05 34.60
C SER A 167 0.21 14.96 35.86
N GLU A 168 -1.11 15.19 35.73
CA GLU A 168 -2.09 15.04 36.82
C GLU A 168 -2.32 13.58 37.20
N SER A 169 -2.04 12.65 36.28
CA SER A 169 -2.24 11.22 36.47
C SER A 169 -1.03 10.46 37.03
N ASP A 170 0.00 11.16 37.52
CA ASP A 170 1.30 10.60 37.96
C ASP A 170 2.03 9.79 36.87
N GLY A 171 1.87 10.18 35.60
CA GLY A 171 2.54 9.56 34.46
C GLY A 171 4.06 9.77 34.48
N GLN A 172 4.78 8.78 33.94
CA GLN A 172 6.23 8.85 33.71
C GLN A 172 6.51 9.02 32.22
N MET A 173 7.62 9.68 31.90
CA MET A 173 8.10 9.88 30.53
C MET A 173 9.57 9.54 30.43
N VAL A 174 9.92 8.91 29.31
CA VAL A 174 11.29 8.73 28.85
C VAL A 174 11.48 9.54 27.57
N LEU A 175 12.44 10.46 27.56
CA LEU A 175 12.82 11.24 26.39
C LEU A 175 14.12 10.67 25.83
N LEU A 176 14.07 10.21 24.58
CA LEU A 176 15.20 9.61 23.88
C LEU A 176 15.68 10.51 22.75
N SER A 177 16.98 10.44 22.46
CA SER A 177 17.57 11.03 21.25
C SER A 177 18.76 10.21 20.78
N ARG A 178 18.72 9.72 19.53
CA ARG A 178 19.78 8.89 18.90
C ARG A 178 20.33 7.77 19.81
N GLY A 179 19.45 7.11 20.56
CA GLY A 179 19.81 6.02 21.47
C GLY A 179 20.21 6.45 22.89
N ASP A 180 20.46 7.74 23.13
CA ASP A 180 20.74 8.28 24.46
C ASP A 180 19.47 8.69 25.19
N VAL A 181 19.42 8.46 26.50
CA VAL A 181 18.35 8.97 27.38
C VAL A 181 18.66 10.41 27.76
N ILE A 182 17.75 11.32 27.44
CA ILE A 182 17.82 12.73 27.85
C ILE A 182 17.12 12.92 29.20
N TYR A 183 16.02 12.20 29.43
CA TYR A 183 15.24 12.31 30.65
C TYR A 183 14.48 11.01 30.89
N SER A 184 14.37 10.58 32.15
CA SER A 184 13.51 9.47 32.58
C SER A 184 12.95 9.77 33.97
N GLY A 185 11.64 9.96 34.08
CA GLY A 185 11.02 10.28 35.37
C GLY A 185 9.58 10.81 35.26
N PRO A 186 9.03 11.33 36.38
CA PRO A 186 7.67 11.89 36.41
C PRO A 186 7.51 13.10 35.48
N ILE A 187 6.43 13.14 34.71
CA ILE A 187 6.17 14.21 33.73
C ILE A 187 6.15 15.60 34.38
N ARG A 188 5.55 15.73 35.56
CA ARG A 188 5.49 16.99 36.32
C ARG A 188 6.85 17.63 36.62
N SER A 189 7.91 16.83 36.64
CA SER A 189 9.26 17.25 37.03
C SER A 189 10.16 17.56 35.82
N VAL A 190 9.70 17.36 34.58
CA VAL A 190 10.57 17.53 33.40
C VAL A 190 10.85 18.99 33.07
N LEU A 191 9.84 19.86 33.06
CA LEU A 191 10.02 21.28 32.73
C LEU A 191 10.89 22.01 33.78
N PRO A 192 10.64 21.85 35.10
CA PRO A 192 11.52 22.45 36.11
C PRO A 192 12.96 21.94 36.03
N TRP A 193 13.14 20.67 35.64
CA TRP A 193 14.48 20.12 35.45
C TRP A 193 15.19 20.75 34.26
N ILE A 194 14.53 20.91 33.12
CA ILE A 194 15.14 21.56 31.94
C ILE A 194 15.53 23.00 32.25
N GLU A 195 14.67 23.74 32.96
CA GLU A 195 14.98 25.08 33.43
C GLU A 195 16.26 25.10 34.29
N SER A 196 16.46 24.11 35.16
CA SER A 196 17.68 23.98 35.97
C SER A 196 18.96 23.70 35.16
N THR A 197 18.84 23.23 33.91
CA THR A 197 20.01 22.99 33.03
C THR A 197 20.52 24.25 32.32
N GLY A 198 19.80 25.37 32.43
CA GLY A 198 20.19 26.66 31.82
C GLY A 198 19.74 26.85 30.36
N ILE A 199 18.94 25.94 29.80
CA ILE A 199 18.46 26.01 28.39
C ILE A 199 17.23 26.93 28.23
N GLY A 200 16.57 27.28 29.33
CA GLY A 200 15.41 28.18 29.35
C GLY A 200 14.07 27.49 29.60
N ALA A 201 13.09 28.28 30.04
CA ALA A 201 11.72 27.83 30.31
C ALA A 201 10.93 27.58 29.02
N CYS A 202 9.91 26.72 29.10
CA CYS A 202 9.00 26.49 27.99
C CYS A 202 8.24 27.79 27.65
N PRO A 203 8.27 28.28 26.40
CA PRO A 203 7.54 29.48 26.02
C PRO A 203 6.03 29.36 26.22
N ALA A 204 5.37 30.48 26.52
CA ALA A 204 3.91 30.53 26.62
C ALA A 204 3.25 30.26 25.25
N GLY A 205 2.17 29.47 25.24
CA GLY A 205 1.44 29.11 24.01
C GLY A 205 2.10 28.00 23.17
N VAL A 206 3.20 27.41 23.65
CA VAL A 206 3.85 26.24 23.03
C VAL A 206 3.45 24.99 23.80
N ASN A 207 3.17 23.92 23.06
CA ASN A 207 2.93 22.60 23.63
C ASN A 207 4.22 22.06 24.29
N PRO A 208 4.20 21.70 25.58
CA PRO A 208 5.38 21.19 26.29
C PRO A 208 6.04 19.98 25.60
N PHE A 209 5.26 19.06 25.03
CA PHE A 209 5.85 17.91 24.33
C PHE A 209 6.58 18.31 23.05
N ASP A 210 6.06 19.28 22.31
CA ASP A 210 6.73 19.79 21.12
C ASP A 210 8.04 20.49 21.49
N TYR A 211 8.05 21.28 22.57
CA TYR A 211 9.27 21.88 23.12
C TYR A 211 10.32 20.82 23.49
N LEU A 212 9.90 19.75 24.18
CA LEU A 212 10.79 18.64 24.59
C LEU A 212 11.37 17.87 23.40
N LEU A 213 10.54 17.61 22.38
CA LEU A 213 10.99 16.97 21.14
C LEU A 213 11.96 17.87 20.38
N ASP A 214 11.69 19.17 20.31
CA ASP A 214 12.58 20.11 19.64
C ASP A 214 13.93 20.20 20.35
N LEU A 215 13.97 20.09 21.69
CA LEU A 215 15.21 20.00 22.48
C LEU A 215 16.00 18.72 22.21
N SER A 216 15.32 17.61 21.99
CA SER A 216 15.95 16.30 21.77
C SER A 216 16.51 16.13 20.35
N MET A 217 16.02 16.90 19.38
CA MET A 217 16.45 16.80 17.99
C MET A 217 17.71 17.61 17.66
N VAL A 218 18.43 17.12 16.65
CA VAL A 218 19.52 17.86 15.96
C VAL A 218 18.96 18.30 14.61
N ASP A 219 18.95 19.60 14.37
CA ASP A 219 18.39 20.18 13.15
C ASP A 219 19.48 20.31 12.08
N PHE A 220 19.35 19.52 11.01
CA PHE A 220 20.28 19.47 9.88
C PHE A 220 19.96 20.48 8.76
N SER A 221 19.02 21.41 8.96
CA SER A 221 18.65 22.41 7.96
C SER A 221 19.80 23.35 7.59
N SER A 222 20.79 23.52 8.47
CA SER A 222 22.02 24.28 8.24
C SER A 222 23.14 23.73 9.11
N GLU A 223 24.37 23.71 8.61
CA GLU A 223 25.54 23.22 9.34
C GLU A 223 25.75 23.96 10.68
N ALA A 224 25.45 25.27 10.72
CA ALA A 224 25.54 26.06 11.94
C ALA A 224 24.46 25.69 12.97
N ILE A 225 23.22 25.46 12.51
CA ILE A 225 22.10 25.05 13.36
C ILE A 225 22.36 23.64 13.89
N ALA A 226 22.85 22.74 13.03
CA ALA A 226 23.21 21.37 13.39
C ALA A 226 24.27 21.35 14.50
N LYS A 227 25.32 22.17 14.39
CA LYS A 227 26.34 22.32 15.45
C LYS A 227 25.72 22.82 16.75
N SER A 228 24.91 23.88 16.71
CA SER A 228 24.30 24.46 17.92
C SER A 228 23.32 23.50 18.62
N THR A 229 22.48 22.81 17.86
CA THR A 229 21.48 21.86 18.38
C THR A 229 22.14 20.56 18.87
N ALA A 230 23.24 20.13 18.22
CA ALA A 230 24.05 19.01 18.70
C ALA A 230 24.72 19.31 20.05
N VAL A 231 25.27 20.52 20.24
CA VAL A 231 25.85 20.95 21.52
C VAL A 231 24.79 20.96 22.62
N ARG A 232 23.63 21.56 22.35
CA ARG A 232 22.49 21.58 23.29
C ARG A 232 22.06 20.16 23.70
N ARG A 233 21.94 19.25 22.72
CA ARG A 233 21.63 17.83 22.98
C ARG A 233 22.70 17.18 23.86
N GLN A 234 23.98 17.38 23.54
CA GLN A 234 25.09 16.76 24.27
C GLN A 234 25.14 17.22 25.72
N LEU A 235 24.86 18.51 25.98
CA LEU A 235 24.69 19.05 27.33
C LEU A 235 23.60 18.29 28.09
N LEU A 236 22.40 18.16 27.52
CA LEU A 236 21.28 17.46 28.15
C LEU A 236 21.60 16.00 28.50
N VAL A 237 22.22 15.27 27.57
CA VAL A 237 22.63 13.87 27.79
C VAL A 237 23.66 13.77 28.92
N GLN A 238 24.66 14.67 28.94
CA GLN A 238 25.67 14.68 30.00
C GLN A 238 25.10 15.03 31.37
N THR A 239 24.25 16.05 31.45
CA THR A 239 23.60 16.46 32.70
C THR A 239 22.67 15.37 33.22
N TRP A 240 21.96 14.66 32.34
CA TRP A 240 21.14 13.52 32.74
C TRP A 240 21.99 12.35 33.26
N ALA A 241 23.04 11.97 32.53
CA ALA A 241 23.94 10.89 32.94
C ALA A 241 24.59 11.14 34.32
N GLN A 242 24.92 12.40 34.64
CA GLN A 242 25.40 12.79 35.97
C GLN A 242 24.33 12.62 37.05
N ARG A 243 23.09 13.01 36.76
CA ARG A 243 21.95 12.86 37.67
C ARG A 243 21.61 11.38 37.93
N GLU A 244 21.62 10.55 36.89
CA GLU A 244 21.38 9.11 36.98
C GLU A 244 22.44 8.41 37.86
N LYS A 245 23.72 8.75 37.68
CA LYS A 245 24.81 8.28 38.56
C LYS A 245 24.59 8.70 40.02
N GLY A 246 24.12 9.93 40.26
CA GLY A 246 23.78 10.42 41.60
C GLY A 246 22.55 9.73 42.23
N PHE A 247 21.61 9.23 41.42
CA PHE A 247 20.44 8.47 41.87
C PHE A 247 20.83 7.02 42.25
N ASN A 248 21.64 6.36 41.42
CA ASN A 248 22.14 5.02 41.71
C ASN A 248 23.03 4.98 42.96
N MET A 249 23.81 6.03 43.24
CA MET A 249 24.59 6.14 44.49
C MET A 249 23.72 6.31 45.75
N LYS A 250 22.53 6.91 45.65
CA LYS A 250 21.60 7.09 46.80
C LYS A 250 20.69 5.89 47.04
N ASN A 251 20.35 5.12 46.01
CA ASN A 251 19.48 3.95 46.13
C ASN A 251 20.24 2.64 46.43
N SER A 252 21.56 2.58 46.24
CA SER A 252 22.36 1.42 46.66
C SER A 252 22.49 1.24 48.18
N THR A 253 22.06 2.19 49.01
CA THR A 253 22.14 2.10 50.48
C THR A 253 20.79 1.97 51.19
N ALA A 254 19.65 2.00 50.49
CA ALA A 254 18.33 2.12 51.15
C ALA A 254 17.35 0.94 50.97
N ASP A 255 17.45 0.08 49.94
CA ASP A 255 16.33 -0.83 49.59
C ASP A 255 16.61 -2.35 49.64
N ILE A 256 17.60 -2.79 50.43
CA ILE A 256 17.83 -4.25 50.65
C ILE A 256 17.22 -4.77 51.98
N SER A 257 16.79 -3.89 52.89
CA SER A 257 16.23 -4.30 54.19
C SER A 257 14.70 -4.29 54.30
N MET A 258 13.95 -3.83 53.28
CA MET A 258 12.47 -3.78 53.31
C MET A 258 11.75 -4.93 52.58
N LEU A 259 12.45 -5.85 51.93
CA LEU A 259 11.84 -6.98 51.21
C LEU A 259 11.89 -8.32 51.96
N THR A 260 12.33 -8.33 53.22
CA THR A 260 12.26 -9.52 54.10
C THR A 260 11.57 -9.17 55.42
N GLY A 261 10.33 -8.69 55.33
CA GLY A 261 9.42 -8.59 56.47
C GLY A 261 8.44 -9.76 56.44
N SER A 262 8.64 -10.71 57.34
CA SER A 262 7.71 -11.80 57.69
C SER A 262 6.30 -11.26 57.98
N GLY A 263 5.29 -11.77 57.28
CA GLY A 263 3.89 -11.41 57.45
C GLY A 263 2.99 -12.64 57.49
N ASP A 264 3.13 -13.46 58.55
CA ASP A 264 2.02 -14.27 59.04
C ASP A 264 1.07 -13.35 59.82
N GLY A 265 -0.19 -13.23 59.40
CA GLY A 265 -1.20 -12.57 60.22
C GLY A 265 -2.44 -12.02 59.51
N ILE A 266 -3.54 -12.79 59.64
CA ILE A 266 -4.92 -12.31 59.87
C ILE A 266 -5.62 -11.64 58.66
N LEU A 267 -6.26 -12.48 57.83
CA LEU A 267 -7.42 -12.09 57.00
C LEU A 267 -8.70 -12.26 57.82
N ASN A 268 -9.23 -11.16 58.35
CA ASN A 268 -10.64 -11.06 58.75
C ASN A 268 -11.44 -10.45 57.59
N LYS A 269 -12.50 -11.17 57.19
CA LYS A 269 -13.57 -10.68 56.32
C LYS A 269 -14.27 -9.48 56.96
N THR A 270 -14.57 -8.45 56.18
CA THR A 270 -15.88 -7.77 56.14
C THR A 270 -15.92 -6.72 55.02
N ASP A 271 -16.78 -7.00 54.05
CA ASP A 271 -17.67 -6.12 53.29
C ASP A 271 -17.28 -4.65 53.03
N ALA A 272 -16.90 -4.37 51.77
CA ALA A 272 -17.33 -3.16 51.06
C ALA A 272 -17.32 -3.43 49.55
N ALA A 273 -18.51 -3.47 48.97
CA ALA A 273 -18.74 -3.59 47.54
C ALA A 273 -18.12 -2.40 46.78
N SER A 274 -17.03 -2.66 46.05
CA SER A 274 -16.62 -1.84 44.92
C SER A 274 -16.37 -2.79 43.75
N SER A 275 -17.16 -2.61 42.70
CA SER A 275 -17.12 -3.38 41.47
C SER A 275 -15.88 -3.01 40.64
N SER A 276 -14.71 -3.48 41.07
CA SER A 276 -13.53 -3.63 40.22
C SER A 276 -13.50 -5.09 39.74
N ILE A 277 -14.02 -5.33 38.54
CA ILE A 277 -13.96 -6.64 37.90
C ILE A 277 -12.50 -6.88 37.55
N SER A 278 -11.77 -7.61 38.41
CA SER A 278 -10.50 -8.19 38.03
C SER A 278 -10.80 -9.17 36.88
N LEU A 279 -10.20 -8.91 35.71
CA LEU A 279 -10.14 -9.88 34.63
C LEU A 279 -9.36 -11.09 35.15
N ALA A 280 -10.05 -12.02 35.81
CA ALA A 280 -9.50 -13.28 36.30
C ALA A 280 -9.32 -14.24 35.11
N VAL A 281 -8.43 -13.86 34.19
CA VAL A 281 -7.76 -14.80 33.29
C VAL A 281 -6.39 -15.03 33.91
N ASP A 282 -6.34 -15.97 34.83
CA ASP A 282 -5.07 -16.42 35.40
C ASP A 282 -4.17 -16.94 34.28
N PHE A 283 -2.89 -16.59 34.40
CA PHE A 283 -1.73 -17.00 33.61
C PHE A 283 -2.01 -18.06 32.52
N ILE A 284 -1.98 -17.66 31.25
CA ILE A 284 -2.03 -18.57 30.10
C ILE A 284 -0.62 -19.17 29.95
N PRO A 285 -0.37 -20.46 30.26
CA PRO A 285 0.97 -21.04 30.11
C PRO A 285 1.40 -21.09 28.64
N GLU A 286 2.70 -20.94 28.39
CA GLU A 286 3.30 -21.12 27.06
C GLU A 286 2.84 -22.48 26.48
N GLY A 287 2.06 -22.45 25.38
CA GLY A 287 1.49 -23.65 24.75
C GLY A 287 -0.03 -23.83 24.89
N ALA A 288 -0.75 -22.97 25.63
CA ALA A 288 -2.21 -23.05 25.79
C ALA A 288 -3.05 -22.50 24.61
N GLY A 289 -2.42 -22.26 23.46
CA GLY A 289 -3.10 -21.81 22.25
C GLY A 289 -4.11 -22.83 21.69
N ALA A 290 -4.97 -22.37 20.79
CA ALA A 290 -5.91 -23.22 20.06
C ALA A 290 -5.20 -24.45 19.46
N SER A 291 -5.84 -25.62 19.44
CA SER A 291 -5.28 -26.82 18.77
C SER A 291 -5.10 -26.55 17.30
N LEU A 292 -4.22 -27.30 16.61
CA LEU A 292 -4.10 -27.21 15.16
C LEU A 292 -5.48 -27.31 14.48
N TRP A 293 -6.33 -28.24 14.92
CA TRP A 293 -7.71 -28.37 14.44
C TRP A 293 -8.62 -27.18 14.75
N SER A 294 -8.50 -26.60 15.95
CA SER A 294 -9.24 -25.39 16.31
C SER A 294 -8.75 -24.17 15.52
N GLN A 295 -7.44 -24.05 15.30
CA GLN A 295 -6.85 -23.00 14.47
C GLN A 295 -7.35 -23.13 13.04
N ILE A 296 -7.26 -24.33 12.44
CA ILE A 296 -7.80 -24.60 11.10
C ILE A 296 -9.30 -24.23 11.05
N ARG A 297 -10.12 -24.70 11.98
CA ARG A 297 -11.55 -24.39 12.01
C ARG A 297 -11.83 -22.89 12.08
N VAL A 298 -11.12 -22.18 12.96
CA VAL A 298 -11.30 -20.74 13.18
C VAL A 298 -10.83 -19.94 11.98
N LEU A 299 -9.63 -20.23 11.46
CA LEU A 299 -9.07 -19.56 10.29
C LEU A 299 -9.91 -19.83 9.04
N THR A 300 -10.38 -21.06 8.84
CA THR A 300 -11.29 -21.41 7.73
C THR A 300 -12.62 -20.69 7.87
N SER A 301 -13.23 -20.65 9.07
CA SER A 301 -14.48 -19.90 9.28
C SER A 301 -14.31 -18.40 9.03
N ARG A 302 -13.20 -17.83 9.50
CA ARG A 302 -12.85 -16.42 9.29
C ARG A 302 -12.67 -16.11 7.80
N GLY A 303 -11.87 -16.92 7.11
CA GLY A 303 -11.65 -16.81 5.68
C GLY A 303 -12.95 -16.93 4.89
N TRP A 304 -13.79 -17.94 5.20
CA TRP A 304 -15.09 -18.14 4.56
C TRP A 304 -16.00 -16.91 4.66
N ASN A 305 -16.12 -16.31 5.85
CA ASN A 305 -16.93 -15.12 6.07
C ASN A 305 -16.36 -13.88 5.35
N ASN A 306 -15.03 -13.72 5.35
CA ASN A 306 -14.35 -12.66 4.58
C ASN A 306 -14.66 -12.80 3.09
N GLN A 307 -14.57 -14.02 2.55
CA GLN A 307 -14.80 -14.32 1.14
C GLN A 307 -16.26 -14.10 0.70
N ILE A 308 -17.25 -14.57 1.49
CA ILE A 308 -18.67 -14.41 1.14
C ILE A 308 -19.08 -12.92 1.08
N ARG A 309 -18.44 -12.08 1.89
CA ARG A 309 -18.77 -10.66 2.00
C ARG A 309 -18.07 -9.79 0.96
N GLU A 310 -17.03 -10.32 0.32
CA GLU A 310 -16.41 -9.74 -0.87
C GLU A 310 -17.26 -10.02 -2.10
N LYS A 311 -18.41 -9.33 -2.19
CA LYS A 311 -19.45 -9.58 -3.19
C LYS A 311 -18.94 -9.58 -4.64
N MET A 312 -18.01 -8.68 -4.98
CA MET A 312 -17.49 -8.58 -6.35
C MET A 312 -16.68 -9.82 -6.74
N VAL A 313 -15.78 -10.28 -5.89
CA VAL A 313 -14.97 -11.47 -6.18
C VAL A 313 -15.84 -12.74 -6.11
N LEU A 314 -16.77 -12.84 -5.14
CA LEU A 314 -17.70 -13.96 -5.08
C LEU A 314 -18.60 -14.04 -6.32
N MET A 315 -19.16 -12.90 -6.75
CA MET A 315 -19.95 -12.81 -7.98
C MET A 315 -19.10 -13.20 -9.19
N GLY A 316 -17.85 -12.72 -9.27
CA GLY A 316 -16.88 -13.14 -10.28
C GLY A 316 -16.73 -14.66 -10.34
N CYS A 317 -16.44 -15.31 -9.21
CA CYS A 317 -16.30 -16.76 -9.11
C CYS A 317 -17.58 -17.52 -9.51
N ILE A 318 -18.76 -17.09 -9.05
CA ILE A 318 -20.03 -17.77 -9.38
C ILE A 318 -20.34 -17.61 -10.87
N CYS A 319 -20.22 -16.38 -11.40
CA CYS A 319 -20.41 -16.10 -12.82
C CYS A 319 -19.42 -16.91 -13.67
N GLU A 320 -18.16 -16.97 -13.27
CA GLU A 320 -17.14 -17.78 -13.92
C GLU A 320 -17.54 -19.27 -13.95
N CYS A 321 -17.87 -19.88 -12.82
CA CYS A 321 -18.30 -21.29 -12.77
C CYS A 321 -19.51 -21.57 -13.68
N VAL A 322 -20.53 -20.71 -13.65
CA VAL A 322 -21.76 -20.88 -14.43
C VAL A 322 -21.50 -20.68 -15.91
N VAL A 323 -20.78 -19.62 -16.29
CA VAL A 323 -20.46 -19.31 -17.69
C VAL A 323 -19.53 -20.38 -18.26
N MET A 324 -18.52 -20.82 -17.52
CA MET A 324 -17.63 -21.91 -17.93
C MET A 324 -18.40 -23.22 -18.09
N GLY A 325 -19.26 -23.58 -17.14
CA GLY A 325 -20.07 -24.79 -17.21
C GLY A 325 -21.02 -24.79 -18.41
N LEU A 326 -21.71 -23.68 -18.65
CA LEU A 326 -22.59 -23.52 -19.82
C LEU A 326 -21.81 -23.51 -21.13
N ALA A 327 -20.66 -22.83 -21.19
CA ALA A 327 -19.84 -22.76 -22.38
C ALA A 327 -19.25 -24.13 -22.74
N ILE A 328 -18.66 -24.84 -21.77
CA ILE A 328 -18.15 -26.20 -21.98
C ILE A 328 -19.29 -27.15 -22.37
N GLY A 329 -20.43 -27.09 -21.67
CA GLY A 329 -21.60 -27.89 -22.01
C GLY A 329 -22.13 -27.61 -23.43
N ALA A 330 -22.04 -26.37 -23.90
CA ALA A 330 -22.42 -25.99 -25.26
C ALA A 330 -21.38 -26.41 -26.31
N ILE A 331 -20.08 -26.31 -26.01
CA ILE A 331 -19.00 -26.73 -26.92
C ILE A 331 -19.08 -28.22 -27.23
N PHE A 332 -19.41 -29.04 -26.23
CA PHE A 332 -19.49 -30.50 -26.34
C PHE A 332 -20.94 -31.02 -26.39
N TYR A 333 -21.85 -30.22 -26.93
CA TYR A 333 -23.26 -30.60 -27.09
C TYR A 333 -23.42 -31.60 -28.25
N ASP A 334 -24.21 -32.66 -28.03
CA ASP A 334 -24.62 -33.64 -29.04
C ASP A 334 -23.45 -34.33 -29.79
N LEU A 335 -22.56 -34.97 -29.04
CA LEU A 335 -21.38 -35.66 -29.59
C LEU A 335 -21.76 -36.99 -30.25
N ASP A 336 -21.36 -37.15 -31.50
CA ASP A 336 -21.53 -38.35 -32.32
C ASP A 336 -20.61 -39.51 -31.90
N ASP A 337 -20.89 -40.73 -32.39
CA ASP A 337 -20.04 -41.91 -32.15
C ASP A 337 -18.90 -42.06 -33.17
N SER A 338 -18.64 -41.02 -33.98
CA SER A 338 -17.48 -40.98 -34.87
C SER A 338 -16.18 -40.90 -34.08
N LEU A 339 -15.05 -41.15 -34.75
CA LEU A 339 -13.73 -41.07 -34.13
C LEU A 339 -13.44 -39.65 -33.58
N GLY A 340 -13.97 -38.60 -34.24
CA GLY A 340 -13.93 -37.22 -33.77
C GLY A 340 -14.82 -36.97 -32.55
N GLY A 341 -16.01 -37.58 -32.51
CA GLY A 341 -16.93 -37.51 -31.37
C GLY A 341 -16.40 -38.22 -30.12
N ILE A 342 -15.82 -39.43 -30.27
CA ILE A 342 -15.14 -40.16 -29.17
C ILE A 342 -13.98 -39.34 -28.59
N ARG A 343 -13.21 -38.68 -29.46
CA ARG A 343 -12.13 -37.76 -29.03
C ARG A 343 -12.66 -36.52 -28.32
N SER A 344 -13.79 -35.98 -28.77
CA SER A 344 -14.44 -34.85 -28.10
C SER A 344 -14.94 -35.25 -26.71
N ARG A 345 -15.39 -36.50 -26.52
CA ARG A 345 -15.77 -37.05 -25.20
C ARG A 345 -14.57 -37.20 -24.25
N SER A 346 -13.44 -37.73 -24.72
CA SER A 346 -12.22 -37.82 -23.89
C SER A 346 -11.66 -36.45 -23.52
N SER A 347 -11.74 -35.52 -24.46
CA SER A 347 -11.39 -34.11 -24.28
C SER A 347 -12.27 -33.39 -23.25
N LEU A 348 -13.59 -33.64 -23.27
CA LEU A 348 -14.52 -33.12 -22.27
C LEU A 348 -14.17 -33.62 -20.86
N ALA A 349 -13.80 -34.90 -20.72
CA ALA A 349 -13.38 -35.45 -19.43
C ALA A 349 -12.12 -34.77 -18.87
N TYR A 350 -11.15 -34.45 -19.74
CA TYR A 350 -9.97 -33.66 -19.37
C TYR A 350 -10.36 -32.22 -18.98
N ALA A 351 -11.20 -31.56 -19.78
CA ALA A 351 -11.65 -30.19 -19.55
C ALA A 351 -12.36 -30.04 -18.18
N VAL A 352 -13.29 -30.93 -17.86
CA VAL A 352 -14.04 -30.90 -16.59
C VAL A 352 -13.14 -31.14 -15.37
N GLY A 353 -12.09 -31.97 -15.50
CA GLY A 353 -11.19 -32.29 -14.39
C GLY A 353 -10.17 -31.18 -14.05
N GLY A 354 -9.64 -30.46 -15.05
CA GLY A 354 -8.47 -29.59 -14.87
C GLY A 354 -8.75 -28.09 -14.68
N ILE A 355 -9.71 -27.52 -15.41
CA ILE A 355 -9.77 -26.06 -15.63
C ILE A 355 -10.23 -25.31 -14.39
N GLN A 356 -11.35 -25.75 -13.79
CA GLN A 356 -11.95 -25.02 -12.67
C GLN A 356 -11.00 -24.99 -11.46
N SER A 357 -10.21 -26.04 -11.28
CA SER A 357 -9.19 -26.15 -10.24
C SER A 357 -8.07 -25.12 -10.44
N TYR A 358 -7.61 -24.92 -11.68
CA TYR A 358 -6.57 -23.94 -12.02
C TYR A 358 -7.06 -22.50 -11.84
N LEU A 359 -8.25 -22.19 -12.36
CA LEU A 359 -8.86 -20.86 -12.24
C LEU A 359 -9.07 -20.47 -10.77
N MET A 360 -9.56 -21.41 -9.95
CA MET A 360 -9.70 -21.20 -8.52
C MET A 360 -8.36 -21.01 -7.81
N LEU A 361 -7.31 -21.72 -8.24
CA LEU A 361 -5.96 -21.57 -7.68
C LEU A 361 -5.40 -20.15 -7.89
N MET A 362 -5.60 -19.56 -9.08
CA MET A 362 -5.16 -18.17 -9.37
C MET A 362 -5.76 -17.15 -8.38
N ILE A 363 -7.05 -17.30 -8.08
CA ILE A 363 -7.79 -16.42 -7.15
C ILE A 363 -7.29 -16.61 -5.72
N LEU A 364 -7.09 -17.86 -5.31
CA LEU A 364 -6.58 -18.20 -3.99
C LEU A 364 -5.18 -17.62 -3.77
N ILE A 365 -4.30 -17.67 -4.78
CA ILE A 365 -2.97 -17.06 -4.71
C ILE A 365 -3.06 -15.54 -4.57
N HIS A 366 -3.90 -14.87 -5.37
CA HIS A 366 -4.10 -13.42 -5.24
C HIS A 366 -4.57 -13.04 -3.83
N ARG A 367 -5.58 -13.74 -3.30
CA ARG A 367 -6.08 -13.49 -1.94
C ARG A 367 -5.03 -13.79 -0.88
N PHE A 368 -4.30 -14.88 -1.03
CA PHE A 368 -3.25 -15.26 -0.10
C PHE A 368 -2.17 -14.17 0.02
N SER A 369 -1.78 -13.55 -1.10
CA SER A 369 -0.81 -12.45 -1.09
C SER A 369 -1.23 -11.25 -0.23
N LYS A 370 -2.55 -11.04 -0.03
CA LYS A 370 -3.08 -9.99 0.85
C LYS A 370 -3.21 -10.46 2.31
N GLU A 371 -3.67 -11.69 2.52
CA GLU A 371 -3.94 -12.22 3.86
C GLU A 371 -2.67 -12.64 4.63
N ILE A 372 -1.57 -12.91 3.92
CA ILE A 372 -0.30 -13.37 4.52
C ILE A 372 0.25 -12.43 5.59
N VAL A 373 0.06 -11.10 5.45
CA VAL A 373 0.55 -10.12 6.42
C VAL A 373 -0.16 -10.25 7.78
N VAL A 374 -1.47 -10.53 7.76
CA VAL A 374 -2.25 -10.78 8.98
C VAL A 374 -1.80 -12.09 9.62
N TYR A 375 -1.54 -13.11 8.81
CA TYR A 375 -1.05 -14.40 9.28
C TYR A 375 0.33 -14.31 9.93
N ASP A 376 1.28 -13.63 9.29
CA ASP A 376 2.64 -13.45 9.83
C ASP A 376 2.61 -12.70 11.15
N ARG A 377 1.71 -11.71 11.30
CA ARG A 377 1.47 -11.03 12.58
C ARG A 377 0.95 -12.00 13.65
N GLU A 378 -0.09 -12.77 13.37
CA GLU A 378 -0.65 -13.72 14.33
C GLU A 378 0.36 -14.82 14.72
N ARG A 379 1.30 -15.13 13.82
CA ARG A 379 2.45 -15.99 14.11
C ARG A 379 3.48 -15.32 15.01
N MET A 380 3.83 -14.05 14.77
CA MET A 380 4.74 -13.29 15.66
C MET A 380 4.18 -13.19 17.08
N ASP A 381 2.86 -13.06 17.21
CA ASP A 381 2.13 -13.08 18.48
C ASP A 381 1.97 -14.50 19.08
N ARG A 382 2.62 -15.52 18.49
CA ARG A 382 2.59 -16.94 18.91
C ARG A 382 1.17 -17.54 19.00
N CYS A 383 0.20 -16.98 18.28
CA CYS A 383 -1.19 -17.44 18.29
C CYS A 383 -1.44 -18.62 17.33
N ILE A 384 -0.57 -18.79 16.33
CA ILE A 384 -0.65 -19.83 15.32
C ILE A 384 0.56 -20.76 15.46
N LEU A 385 0.31 -22.05 15.59
CA LEU A 385 1.34 -23.09 15.68
C LEU A 385 1.55 -23.68 14.29
N ILE A 386 2.76 -23.57 13.75
CA ILE A 386 3.20 -24.48 12.69
C ILE A 386 3.56 -25.78 13.41
N SER A 387 3.15 -26.93 12.88
CA SER A 387 3.48 -28.24 13.46
C SER A 387 5.00 -28.43 13.51
N ASN A 388 5.63 -28.03 14.61
CA ASN A 388 7.05 -28.26 14.87
C ASN A 388 7.34 -29.73 15.21
N GLU A 389 6.33 -30.59 15.34
CA GLU A 389 6.51 -32.02 15.61
C GLU A 389 7.31 -32.77 14.52
N PHE A 390 7.50 -32.19 13.33
CA PHE A 390 8.26 -32.85 12.25
C PHE A 390 9.68 -32.31 11.98
N THR A 391 10.12 -31.19 12.56
CA THR A 391 11.46 -30.64 12.24
C THR A 391 12.27 -30.02 13.38
N ASP A 392 11.78 -29.94 14.63
CA ASP A 392 12.52 -29.23 15.69
C ASP A 392 13.72 -29.99 16.31
N ASN A 393 14.02 -31.21 15.86
CA ASN A 393 15.17 -31.97 16.40
C ASN A 393 16.30 -32.31 15.41
N ARG A 394 16.32 -31.78 14.18
CA ARG A 394 17.41 -32.10 13.23
C ARG A 394 18.06 -30.95 12.45
N PHE A 395 17.58 -29.71 12.57
CA PHE A 395 18.21 -28.56 11.90
C PHE A 395 18.35 -27.31 12.80
N ALA A 396 18.69 -27.53 14.08
CA ALA A 396 19.38 -26.49 14.85
C ALA A 396 20.79 -26.32 14.25
N CYS A 397 21.12 -25.09 13.85
CA CYS A 397 22.38 -24.74 13.21
C CYS A 397 23.60 -25.18 14.07
N PRO A 398 24.55 -25.95 13.52
CA PRO A 398 25.81 -26.27 14.20
C PRO A 398 26.80 -25.12 14.02
N HIS A 399 26.63 -24.04 14.78
CA HIS A 399 27.67 -23.00 14.91
C HIS A 399 28.28 -22.89 16.32
N ASN A 400 27.96 -23.83 17.22
CA ASN A 400 28.53 -23.88 18.59
C ASN A 400 29.81 -24.75 18.72
N ARG A 401 30.59 -24.91 17.65
CA ARG A 401 31.96 -25.46 17.77
C ARG A 401 32.90 -24.75 16.82
N PHE A 402 33.34 -23.54 17.18
CA PHE A 402 34.67 -23.06 16.82
C PHE A 402 35.11 -21.99 17.83
N ASN A 403 36.19 -22.34 18.55
CA ASN A 403 37.17 -21.52 19.26
C ASN A 403 36.87 -20.96 20.67
N ASP A 404 37.29 -21.76 21.65
CA ASP A 404 38.12 -21.32 22.77
C ASP A 404 39.38 -20.61 22.24
N SER A 405 39.36 -19.28 22.17
CA SER A 405 40.52 -18.36 22.23
C SER A 405 40.03 -16.95 21.92
N TRP A 406 39.72 -16.21 22.98
CA TRP A 406 39.29 -14.81 22.90
C TRP A 406 40.54 -13.93 22.93
N ASP A 407 40.88 -13.29 21.81
CA ASP A 407 41.89 -12.23 21.74
C ASP A 407 41.18 -10.86 21.79
N PRO A 408 41.39 -10.00 22.81
CA PRO A 408 40.62 -8.78 23.02
C PRO A 408 40.91 -7.64 22.03
N ASN A 409 41.86 -7.78 21.11
CA ASN A 409 42.41 -6.65 20.35
C ASN A 409 41.92 -6.49 18.90
N GLN A 410 40.89 -7.22 18.46
CA GLN A 410 40.25 -7.03 17.15
C GLN A 410 38.82 -6.50 17.27
N CYS A 411 38.67 -5.25 17.72
CA CYS A 411 37.43 -4.50 17.58
C CYS A 411 37.54 -3.54 16.37
N ALA A 412 36.96 -3.90 15.23
CA ALA A 412 36.66 -2.97 14.14
C ALA A 412 35.38 -2.17 14.47
N PRO A 413 35.18 -0.97 13.89
CA PRO A 413 34.06 -0.09 14.24
C PRO A 413 32.71 -0.72 13.89
N TRP A 414 31.77 -0.59 14.82
CA TRP A 414 30.37 -0.97 14.67
C TRP A 414 29.71 -0.21 13.51
N ASP A 415 29.47 -0.89 12.38
CA ASP A 415 28.64 -0.39 11.29
C ASP A 415 27.19 -0.88 11.49
N GLY A 416 26.26 0.06 11.72
CA GLY A 416 24.84 -0.18 12.03
C GLY A 416 24.02 -0.84 10.90
N ASN A 417 24.67 -1.31 9.84
CA ASN A 417 24.04 -1.96 8.70
C ASN A 417 23.90 -3.50 8.83
N SER A 418 24.53 -4.13 9.83
CA SER A 418 24.58 -5.61 9.93
C SER A 418 23.34 -6.25 10.58
N ILE A 419 22.61 -5.53 11.43
CA ILE A 419 21.39 -6.06 12.09
C ILE A 419 20.17 -6.00 11.14
N LEU A 420 20.11 -5.01 10.25
CA LEU A 420 19.02 -4.89 9.26
C LEU A 420 19.15 -5.84 8.08
N ARG A 421 20.36 -6.32 7.74
CA ARG A 421 20.54 -7.35 6.70
C ARG A 421 19.95 -8.71 7.11
N ASN A 422 19.91 -9.03 8.40
CA ASN A 422 19.35 -10.30 8.88
C ASN A 422 17.82 -10.29 9.04
N GLN A 423 17.15 -9.14 8.94
CA GLN A 423 15.68 -9.07 8.89
C GLN A 423 15.10 -9.18 7.47
N LEU A 424 15.94 -9.12 6.44
CA LEU A 424 15.54 -9.24 5.03
C LEU A 424 15.91 -10.59 4.41
N ASP A 425 16.37 -11.55 5.20
CA ASP A 425 16.74 -12.88 4.74
C ASP A 425 15.46 -13.71 4.52
N THR A 426 14.85 -13.55 3.34
CA THR A 426 13.72 -14.34 2.85
C THR A 426 14.13 -15.81 2.74
N ARG A 427 13.99 -16.58 3.83
CA ARG A 427 14.06 -18.04 3.76
C ARG A 427 12.71 -18.60 3.29
N PRO A 428 12.69 -19.68 2.49
CA PRO A 428 11.43 -20.29 2.05
C PRO A 428 10.72 -20.88 3.28
N HIS A 429 9.63 -20.26 3.70
CA HIS A 429 8.89 -20.68 4.88
C HIS A 429 7.81 -21.71 4.50
N HIS A 430 7.79 -22.87 5.16
CA HIS A 430 6.81 -23.92 4.89
C HIS A 430 5.40 -23.51 5.35
N TYR A 431 4.49 -23.30 4.39
CA TYR A 431 3.16 -22.72 4.58
C TYR A 431 2.06 -23.75 4.86
N LEU A 432 2.04 -24.41 6.03
CA LEU A 432 1.16 -25.57 6.25
C LEU A 432 -0.35 -25.29 6.15
N GLY A 433 -0.86 -24.11 6.56
CA GLY A 433 -2.31 -23.81 6.54
C GLY A 433 -2.91 -23.63 5.13
N PRO A 434 -2.34 -22.77 4.28
CA PRO A 434 -2.73 -22.65 2.87
C PRO A 434 -2.38 -23.91 2.07
N ILE A 435 -1.29 -24.60 2.41
CA ILE A 435 -0.99 -25.93 1.88
C ILE A 435 -2.11 -26.89 2.27
N VAL A 436 -2.64 -26.87 3.49
CA VAL A 436 -3.79 -27.71 3.89
C VAL A 436 -5.05 -27.33 3.11
N GLN A 437 -5.31 -26.06 2.81
CA GLN A 437 -6.45 -25.68 1.97
C GLN A 437 -6.24 -26.07 0.50
N MET A 438 -5.05 -25.86 -0.07
CA MET A 438 -4.66 -26.39 -1.38
C MET A 438 -4.70 -27.91 -1.41
N VAL A 439 -4.25 -28.58 -0.36
CA VAL A 439 -4.24 -30.04 -0.21
C VAL A 439 -5.65 -30.56 0.00
N CYS A 440 -6.56 -29.84 0.67
CA CYS A 440 -7.98 -30.19 0.75
C CYS A 440 -8.68 -30.00 -0.61
N CYS A 441 -8.35 -28.94 -1.35
CA CYS A 441 -8.81 -28.78 -2.73
C CYS A 441 -8.21 -29.85 -3.66
N PHE A 442 -6.95 -30.23 -3.44
CA PHE A 442 -6.25 -31.28 -4.17
C PHE A 442 -6.75 -32.68 -3.78
N ILE A 443 -7.11 -32.91 -2.52
CA ILE A 443 -7.78 -34.14 -2.04
C ILE A 443 -9.20 -34.19 -2.57
N GLY A 444 -9.91 -33.06 -2.62
CA GLY A 444 -11.19 -32.95 -3.32
C GLY A 444 -11.06 -33.32 -4.80
N PHE A 445 -10.00 -32.82 -5.46
CA PHE A 445 -9.62 -33.22 -6.82
C PHE A 445 -9.28 -34.71 -6.92
N LEU A 446 -8.52 -35.28 -5.98
CA LEU A 446 -8.21 -36.71 -5.94
C LEU A 446 -9.46 -37.56 -5.69
N ILE A 447 -10.42 -37.10 -4.90
CA ILE A 447 -11.70 -37.78 -4.66
C ILE A 447 -12.58 -37.73 -5.91
N VAL A 448 -12.64 -36.58 -6.59
CA VAL A 448 -13.37 -36.44 -7.87
C VAL A 448 -12.71 -37.27 -8.97
N ALA A 449 -11.38 -37.26 -9.05
CA ALA A 449 -10.60 -38.09 -9.97
C ALA A 449 -10.74 -39.58 -9.63
N TRP A 450 -10.76 -39.95 -8.35
CA TRP A 450 -11.01 -41.31 -7.88
C TRP A 450 -12.44 -41.77 -8.14
N LEU A 451 -13.44 -40.88 -7.99
CA LEU A 451 -14.83 -41.15 -8.39
C LEU A 451 -14.94 -41.32 -9.92
N ALA A 452 -14.26 -40.48 -10.71
CA ALA A 452 -14.20 -40.61 -12.16
C ALA A 452 -13.47 -41.88 -12.61
N LEU A 453 -12.43 -42.31 -11.89
CA LEU A 453 -11.71 -43.55 -12.14
C LEU A 453 -12.54 -44.77 -11.73
N THR A 454 -13.23 -44.74 -10.59
CA THR A 454 -14.06 -45.86 -10.11
C THR A 454 -15.31 -46.07 -10.97
N VAL A 455 -15.86 -45.02 -11.59
CA VAL A 455 -16.93 -45.16 -12.61
C VAL A 455 -16.43 -45.87 -13.89
N ASN A 456 -15.13 -45.83 -14.19
CA ASN A 456 -14.52 -46.53 -15.32
C ASN A 456 -13.92 -47.92 -14.97
N VAL A 457 -13.98 -48.36 -13.70
CA VAL A 457 -13.47 -49.67 -13.27
C VAL A 457 -14.60 -50.71 -13.26
N VAL A 458 -15.20 -50.92 -14.43
CA VAL A 458 -15.97 -52.13 -14.74
C VAL A 458 -15.31 -52.79 -15.95
N ASN A 459 -14.05 -53.21 -15.80
CA ASN A 459 -13.43 -54.33 -16.53
C ASN A 459 -11.96 -54.52 -16.09
N PRO A 460 -11.60 -55.60 -15.38
CA PRO A 460 -10.26 -55.78 -14.83
C PRO A 460 -9.46 -56.81 -15.62
N THR A 461 -8.79 -56.42 -16.71
CA THR A 461 -7.80 -57.30 -17.37
C THR A 461 -6.64 -56.52 -17.99
N SER A 462 -5.87 -55.77 -17.19
CA SER A 462 -4.41 -55.54 -17.41
C SER A 462 -3.85 -54.45 -16.49
N MET A 463 -3.41 -54.77 -15.27
CA MET A 463 -2.56 -53.87 -14.49
C MET A 463 -1.60 -54.67 -13.59
N SER A 464 -0.44 -55.05 -14.14
CA SER A 464 0.71 -55.54 -13.36
C SER A 464 1.93 -54.61 -13.44
N THR A 465 1.85 -53.48 -14.15
CA THR A 465 3.01 -52.63 -14.47
C THR A 465 3.09 -51.28 -13.74
N SER A 466 2.11 -50.90 -12.92
CA SER A 466 2.13 -49.57 -12.24
C SER A 466 2.79 -49.55 -10.86
N ARG A 467 3.10 -50.72 -10.25
CA ARG A 467 3.74 -50.77 -8.93
C ARG A 467 5.25 -50.50 -8.97
N THR A 468 5.92 -50.69 -10.11
CA THR A 468 7.39 -50.53 -10.23
C THR A 468 7.84 -49.10 -10.54
N ALA A 469 6.96 -48.21 -11.01
CA ALA A 469 7.33 -46.82 -11.35
C ALA A 469 7.40 -45.90 -10.13
N ILE A 470 6.62 -46.19 -9.08
CA ILE A 470 6.57 -45.38 -7.85
C ILE A 470 7.80 -45.64 -6.96
N ASP A 471 8.29 -46.89 -6.92
CA ASP A 471 9.50 -47.25 -6.17
C ASP A 471 10.80 -46.77 -6.86
N LEU A 472 10.80 -46.59 -8.19
CA LEU A 472 11.96 -46.05 -8.92
C LEU A 472 12.09 -44.52 -8.74
N PHE A 473 10.98 -43.82 -8.55
CA PHE A 473 10.95 -42.36 -8.38
C PHE A 473 11.35 -41.94 -6.95
N LEU A 474 11.08 -42.77 -5.95
CA LEU A 474 11.50 -42.53 -4.56
C LEU A 474 12.99 -42.86 -4.30
N GLY A 475 13.66 -43.57 -5.22
CA GLY A 475 15.07 -43.93 -5.10
C GLY A 475 16.08 -42.89 -5.62
N GLN A 476 15.69 -41.93 -6.46
CA GLN A 476 16.63 -41.00 -7.11
C GLN A 476 16.66 -39.57 -6.51
N ALA A 477 15.80 -39.25 -5.54
CA ALA A 477 15.77 -37.93 -4.89
C ALA A 477 16.81 -37.76 -3.75
N ALA A 478 17.69 -38.74 -3.51
CA ALA A 478 18.63 -38.75 -2.38
C ALA A 478 20.10 -38.38 -2.70
N ALA A 479 20.43 -37.94 -3.92
CA ALA A 479 21.85 -37.82 -4.34
C ALA A 479 22.24 -36.51 -5.07
N ILE A 480 21.63 -35.36 -4.76
CA ILE A 480 22.07 -34.07 -5.32
C ILE A 480 22.06 -33.00 -4.23
N PHE A 481 23.07 -33.00 -3.36
CA PHE A 481 23.61 -31.79 -2.70
C PHE A 481 24.96 -32.12 -2.05
N SER A 482 26.06 -31.87 -2.78
CA SER A 482 27.38 -31.66 -2.17
C SER A 482 28.24 -30.73 -3.03
N CYS A 483 28.61 -29.61 -2.40
CA CYS A 483 29.70 -28.65 -2.60
C CYS A 483 30.46 -28.52 -3.94
N SER A 484 30.60 -27.25 -4.39
CA SER A 484 31.92 -26.63 -4.64
C SER A 484 31.83 -25.09 -4.61
N LYS A 485 32.82 -24.45 -3.98
CA LYS A 485 32.99 -22.99 -3.84
C LYS A 485 33.85 -22.43 -4.99
N PRO A 486 33.61 -21.20 -5.47
CA PRO A 486 34.62 -20.42 -6.18
C PRO A 486 35.35 -19.42 -5.26
N THR A 487 36.61 -19.19 -5.60
CA THR A 487 37.63 -18.31 -4.99
C THR A 487 37.47 -16.85 -5.40
N THR A 488 37.93 -15.91 -4.54
CA THR A 488 38.15 -14.49 -4.90
C THR A 488 39.53 -13.99 -4.41
N PRO A 489 40.16 -13.05 -5.13
CA PRO A 489 41.56 -12.64 -4.91
C PRO A 489 41.71 -11.47 -3.92
N SER A 490 42.97 -11.24 -3.55
CA SER A 490 43.51 -10.44 -2.45
C SER A 490 43.99 -9.02 -2.80
N GLY A 491 43.86 -8.10 -1.82
CA GLY A 491 44.80 -7.00 -1.51
C GLY A 491 44.34 -5.55 -1.83
N PRO A 492 44.96 -4.48 -1.26
CA PRO A 492 45.76 -4.36 -0.02
C PRO A 492 45.30 -3.22 0.94
N GLU A 493 45.91 -3.19 2.14
CA GLU A 493 45.74 -2.23 3.25
C GLU A 493 46.34 -0.83 2.99
N LEU A 494 45.92 0.21 3.74
CA LEU A 494 46.80 1.32 4.18
C LEU A 494 46.23 2.18 5.36
N SER A 495 46.89 2.05 6.52
CA SER A 495 47.38 3.05 7.51
C SER A 495 46.66 4.37 7.89
N SER A 496 46.40 4.51 9.22
CA SER A 496 46.74 5.60 10.20
C SER A 496 46.57 7.10 9.91
N CYS A 497 45.97 7.87 10.84
CA CYS A 497 46.65 8.88 11.71
C CYS A 497 45.70 9.83 12.48
N ASN A 498 45.82 9.81 13.81
CA ASN A 498 45.95 10.89 14.81
C ASN A 498 45.14 12.22 14.79
N SER A 499 44.42 12.41 15.90
CA SER A 499 44.36 13.55 16.84
C SER A 499 44.53 14.99 16.35
N LEU A 500 43.62 15.88 16.80
CA LEU A 500 44.00 17.19 17.35
C LEU A 500 42.88 17.77 18.22
N SER A 501 43.27 18.12 19.45
CA SER A 501 42.54 18.93 20.41
C SER A 501 42.66 20.42 20.05
N SER A 502 41.68 21.23 20.44
CA SER A 502 41.91 22.45 21.22
C SER A 502 40.61 23.25 21.41
N SER A 503 40.55 23.83 22.58
CA SER A 503 39.46 24.56 23.19
C SER A 503 39.41 26.02 22.73
N ASN A 504 38.29 26.68 23.09
CA ASN A 504 38.11 28.13 23.22
C ASN A 504 37.97 28.96 21.93
N VAL A 505 36.74 29.11 21.44
CA VAL A 505 36.20 30.42 21.01
C VAL A 505 34.68 30.44 21.29
N ILE A 506 34.30 30.93 22.46
CA ILE A 506 32.97 31.50 22.72
C ILE A 506 33.19 33.00 22.89
N VAL A 507 32.20 33.77 22.48
CA VAL A 507 32.09 35.24 22.47
C VAL A 507 32.57 35.86 21.14
N ASP A 508 31.63 36.00 20.19
CA ASP A 508 31.48 37.20 19.30
C ASP A 508 30.51 37.03 18.11
N ILE A 509 29.80 35.91 17.96
CA ILE A 509 28.93 35.66 16.79
C ILE A 509 27.43 35.81 17.15
N GLU A 510 27.06 36.94 17.74
CA GLU A 510 25.63 37.27 17.99
C GLU A 510 25.12 38.46 17.16
N LYS A 511 25.97 39.04 16.29
CA LYS A 511 25.59 40.15 15.39
C LYS A 511 25.51 39.80 13.90
N ALA A 512 25.80 38.56 13.49
CA ALA A 512 25.84 38.16 12.08
C ALA A 512 24.59 37.38 11.60
N ARG A 513 23.45 37.51 12.29
CA ARG A 513 22.35 36.51 12.23
C ARG A 513 21.14 36.84 11.35
N LEU A 514 21.18 37.85 10.49
CA LEU A 514 20.11 38.10 9.52
C LEU A 514 20.70 38.18 8.11
N GLY A 515 20.77 37.03 7.44
CA GLY A 515 21.10 36.93 6.03
C GLY A 515 19.92 37.38 5.16
N GLU A 516 19.60 38.68 5.17
CA GLU A 516 18.70 39.31 4.19
C GLU A 516 19.27 39.22 2.76
N THR A 517 20.59 39.11 2.60
CA THR A 517 21.28 39.15 1.31
C THR A 517 21.12 37.92 0.42
N ARG A 518 20.66 36.76 0.92
CA ARG A 518 20.46 35.54 0.09
C ARG A 518 19.04 35.38 -0.46
N LEU A 519 18.04 35.99 0.18
CA LEU A 519 16.65 35.99 -0.31
C LEU A 519 16.50 36.87 -1.55
N ASP A 520 17.20 38.01 -1.60
CA ASP A 520 17.14 38.95 -2.72
C ASP A 520 17.77 38.41 -4.00
N VAL A 521 18.82 37.59 -3.90
CA VAL A 521 19.48 36.97 -5.06
C VAL A 521 18.61 35.87 -5.67
N PHE A 522 17.89 35.09 -4.86
CA PHE A 522 17.00 34.03 -5.34
C PHE A 522 15.68 34.55 -5.91
N SER A 523 15.20 35.70 -5.44
CA SER A 523 14.00 36.36 -6.01
C SER A 523 14.16 36.78 -7.47
N LYS A 524 15.41 36.90 -7.94
CA LYS A 524 15.75 37.33 -9.31
C LYS A 524 15.80 36.20 -10.34
N THR A 525 15.85 34.92 -9.92
CA THR A 525 16.09 33.78 -10.83
C THR A 525 14.81 33.23 -11.46
N LEU A 526 13.64 33.45 -10.86
CA LEU A 526 12.34 33.05 -11.43
C LEU A 526 11.64 34.31 -11.96
N GLU A 527 11.25 34.32 -13.23
CA GLU A 527 10.47 35.41 -13.82
C GLU A 527 9.21 35.64 -12.96
N ARG A 528 9.06 36.88 -12.48
CA ARG A 528 7.93 37.30 -11.66
C ARG A 528 6.69 37.34 -12.55
N LYS A 529 5.90 36.26 -12.57
CA LYS A 529 4.58 36.23 -13.23
C LYS A 529 3.62 37.21 -12.55
N ASP A 530 2.63 37.65 -13.31
CA ASP A 530 1.61 38.56 -12.83
C ASP A 530 0.94 37.99 -11.57
N PRO A 531 0.80 38.82 -10.51
CA PRO A 531 0.17 38.39 -9.28
C PRO A 531 -1.30 38.00 -9.54
N VAL A 532 -1.75 36.90 -8.93
CA VAL A 532 -3.15 36.42 -9.07
C VAL A 532 -3.82 36.36 -7.71
N SER A 533 -4.84 37.18 -7.48
CA SER A 533 -5.73 37.07 -6.32
C SER A 533 -6.95 36.21 -6.64
N ILE A 534 -7.51 35.55 -5.63
CA ILE A 534 -8.69 34.71 -5.77
C ILE A 534 -9.75 35.18 -4.77
N ARG A 535 -10.96 35.44 -5.25
CA ARG A 535 -12.12 35.83 -4.42
C ARG A 535 -13.26 34.85 -4.62
N VAL A 536 -13.88 34.43 -3.53
CA VAL A 536 -15.03 33.54 -3.52
C VAL A 536 -16.21 34.31 -2.93
N GLU A 537 -17.34 34.31 -3.63
CA GLU A 537 -18.58 34.99 -3.23
C GLU A 537 -19.76 34.01 -3.23
N GLY A 538 -20.41 33.83 -2.08
CA GLY A 538 -21.65 33.07 -1.88
C GLY A 538 -21.55 31.60 -2.28
N LEU A 539 -20.38 30.98 -2.10
CA LEU A 539 -20.14 29.63 -2.60
C LEU A 539 -20.90 28.58 -1.79
N SER A 540 -21.77 27.82 -2.46
CA SER A 540 -22.43 26.65 -1.88
C SER A 540 -22.30 25.44 -2.80
N LEU A 541 -22.12 24.27 -2.20
CA LEU A 541 -21.94 23.00 -2.89
C LEU A 541 -22.88 21.96 -2.27
N SER A 542 -23.66 21.28 -3.10
CA SER A 542 -24.56 20.20 -2.66
C SER A 542 -24.40 18.95 -3.52
N ALA A 543 -24.36 17.79 -2.88
CA ALA A 543 -24.30 16.48 -3.52
C ALA A 543 -25.65 15.76 -3.41
N SER A 544 -26.13 15.15 -4.49
CA SER A 544 -27.32 14.30 -4.46
C SER A 544 -26.89 12.84 -4.33
N LEU A 545 -27.08 12.25 -3.15
CA LEU A 545 -26.70 10.87 -2.90
C LEU A 545 -27.87 9.95 -3.23
N SER A 546 -27.69 9.03 -4.19
CA SER A 546 -28.58 7.90 -4.40
C SER A 546 -28.08 6.70 -3.60
N LYS A 547 -28.83 6.23 -2.60
CA LYS A 547 -28.55 4.93 -1.97
C LYS A 547 -28.81 3.82 -3.00
N PHE A 548 -27.76 3.15 -3.44
CA PHE A 548 -27.88 1.94 -4.24
C PHE A 548 -28.16 0.76 -3.31
N ASP A 549 -29.42 0.34 -3.22
CA ASP A 549 -29.83 -0.79 -2.40
C ASP A 549 -29.71 -2.09 -3.21
N TRP A 550 -29.04 -3.09 -2.62
CA TRP A 550 -28.78 -4.40 -3.25
C TRP A 550 -30.01 -5.33 -3.28
N SER A 551 -31.18 -4.83 -2.89
CA SER A 551 -32.45 -5.58 -2.77
C SER A 551 -33.06 -6.00 -4.12
N PHE A 552 -32.40 -5.76 -5.26
CA PHE A 552 -32.89 -6.09 -6.61
C PHE A 552 -33.09 -7.60 -6.87
N LEU A 553 -32.54 -8.50 -6.04
CA LEU A 553 -32.72 -9.95 -6.20
C LEU A 553 -33.91 -10.54 -5.42
N GLY A 554 -34.76 -9.73 -4.78
CA GLY A 554 -35.90 -10.25 -4.04
C GLY A 554 -37.09 -9.28 -3.98
N THR A 555 -38.17 -9.67 -4.66
CA THR A 555 -39.54 -9.11 -4.62
C THR A 555 -39.82 -7.80 -5.38
N LYS A 556 -40.76 -7.92 -6.32
CA LYS A 556 -41.41 -6.84 -7.06
C LYS A 556 -42.18 -5.92 -6.10
N ARG A 557 -41.58 -4.80 -5.68
CA ARG A 557 -42.31 -3.58 -5.28
C ARG A 557 -41.41 -2.38 -5.49
N GLY A 558 -41.85 -1.46 -6.36
CA GLY A 558 -41.13 -0.24 -6.67
C GLY A 558 -40.98 0.65 -5.44
N HIS A 559 -39.82 0.61 -4.80
CA HIS A 559 -39.43 1.62 -3.82
C HIS A 559 -38.75 2.79 -4.54
N ARG A 560 -39.37 3.96 -4.41
CA ARG A 560 -38.86 5.26 -4.87
C ARG A 560 -37.52 5.51 -4.17
N GLN A 561 -36.44 5.64 -4.94
CA GLN A 561 -35.14 6.04 -4.41
C GLN A 561 -35.28 7.40 -3.70
N GLU A 562 -35.08 7.45 -2.38
CA GLU A 562 -34.90 8.70 -1.67
C GLU A 562 -33.51 9.25 -2.02
N LYS A 563 -33.50 10.30 -2.84
CA LYS A 563 -32.30 11.13 -3.05
C LYS A 563 -32.13 12.00 -1.80
N ILE A 564 -31.03 11.80 -1.09
CA ILE A 564 -30.67 12.67 0.03
C ILE A 564 -29.69 13.72 -0.51
N ASP A 565 -30.14 14.97 -0.55
CA ASP A 565 -29.26 16.08 -0.91
C ASP A 565 -28.44 16.48 0.33
N LYS A 566 -27.14 16.22 0.29
CA LYS A 566 -26.19 16.59 1.36
C LYS A 566 -25.48 17.88 0.97
N GLN A 567 -25.65 18.92 1.78
CA GLN A 567 -24.91 20.17 1.61
C GLN A 567 -23.47 19.99 2.11
N LEU A 568 -22.50 20.24 1.23
CA LEU A 568 -21.06 20.09 1.48
C LEU A 568 -20.38 21.42 1.82
N LEU A 569 -20.82 22.53 1.20
CA LEU A 569 -20.39 23.90 1.48
C LEU A 569 -21.62 24.82 1.51
N LYS A 570 -21.62 25.83 2.38
CA LYS A 570 -22.75 26.75 2.57
C LYS A 570 -22.28 28.20 2.71
N ASP A 571 -22.63 29.02 1.72
CA ASP A 571 -22.45 30.47 1.68
C ASP A 571 -21.04 30.95 2.10
N VAL A 572 -20.01 30.34 1.49
CA VAL A 572 -18.62 30.61 1.82
C VAL A 572 -18.11 31.83 1.03
N ASP A 573 -17.62 32.84 1.74
CA ASP A 573 -16.92 34.01 1.16
C ASP A 573 -15.46 34.01 1.64
N LEU A 574 -14.50 34.09 0.71
CA LEU A 574 -13.06 33.99 1.00
C LEU A 574 -12.24 34.86 0.04
N VAL A 575 -11.06 35.30 0.49
CA VAL A 575 -10.07 36.00 -0.34
C VAL A 575 -8.69 35.42 -0.12
N PHE A 576 -7.98 35.15 -1.22
CA PHE A 576 -6.60 34.70 -1.25
C PHE A 576 -5.74 35.72 -2.01
N LEU A 577 -4.65 36.17 -1.41
CA LEU A 577 -3.82 37.27 -1.91
C LEU A 577 -2.48 36.76 -2.48
N PRO A 578 -1.93 37.43 -3.50
CA PRO A 578 -0.61 37.13 -4.05
C PRO A 578 0.49 37.39 -3.03
N GLY A 579 1.56 36.59 -3.09
CA GLY A 579 2.69 36.68 -2.18
C GLY A 579 2.42 36.18 -0.75
N LYS A 580 1.22 35.62 -0.49
CA LYS A 580 0.79 35.19 0.85
C LYS A 580 0.59 33.68 0.91
N LEU A 581 1.00 33.09 2.03
CA LEU A 581 0.73 31.71 2.39
C LEU A 581 -0.53 31.64 3.26
N THR A 582 -1.59 31.01 2.74
CA THR A 582 -2.87 30.85 3.42
C THR A 582 -3.10 29.40 3.84
N ALA A 583 -3.42 29.17 5.11
CA ALA A 583 -3.80 27.87 5.63
C ALA A 583 -5.32 27.75 5.78
N ILE A 584 -5.90 26.68 5.24
CA ILE A 584 -7.29 26.28 5.46
C ILE A 584 -7.28 25.20 6.54
N ILE A 585 -7.85 25.52 7.69
CA ILE A 585 -7.93 24.64 8.86
C ILE A 585 -9.39 24.30 9.16
N GLY A 586 -9.61 23.15 9.79
CA GLY A 586 -10.93 22.69 10.19
C GLY A 586 -10.93 21.20 10.52
N GLY A 587 -11.94 20.73 11.24
CA GLY A 587 -12.08 19.31 11.58
C GLY A 587 -12.16 18.37 10.37
N SER A 588 -12.10 17.06 10.61
CA SER A 588 -12.30 16.07 9.55
C SER A 588 -13.70 16.17 8.95
N GLY A 589 -13.82 16.08 7.62
CA GLY A 589 -15.12 16.07 6.93
C GLY A 589 -15.85 17.41 6.82
N VAL A 590 -15.25 18.55 7.19
CA VAL A 590 -15.88 19.88 7.09
C VAL A 590 -15.90 20.46 5.67
N GLY A 591 -15.26 19.81 4.69
CA GLY A 591 -15.25 20.25 3.28
C GLY A 591 -13.98 20.96 2.81
N LYS A 592 -12.85 20.82 3.51
CA LYS A 592 -11.53 21.39 3.13
C LYS A 592 -11.10 21.01 1.71
N THR A 593 -10.97 19.72 1.44
CA THR A 593 -10.62 19.17 0.11
C THR A 593 -11.68 19.52 -0.94
N ASN A 594 -12.96 19.53 -0.57
CA ASN A 594 -14.04 19.96 -1.47
C ASN A 594 -13.89 21.43 -1.89
N LEU A 595 -13.53 22.32 -0.96
CA LEU A 595 -13.26 23.72 -1.26
C LEU A 595 -12.09 23.86 -2.24
N LEU A 596 -10.98 23.16 -2.02
CA LEU A 596 -9.86 23.14 -2.97
C LEU A 596 -10.27 22.63 -4.36
N ASN A 597 -11.02 21.52 -4.41
CA ASN A 597 -11.51 20.95 -5.67
C ASN A 597 -12.46 21.91 -6.41
N VAL A 598 -13.29 22.65 -5.68
CA VAL A 598 -14.18 23.67 -6.26
C VAL A 598 -13.38 24.85 -6.83
N LEU A 599 -12.38 25.35 -6.11
CA LEU A 599 -11.50 26.43 -6.59
C LEU A 599 -10.79 26.04 -7.88
N LEU A 600 -10.39 24.77 -8.00
CA LEU A 600 -9.75 24.21 -9.20
C LEU A 600 -10.74 23.74 -10.28
N ARG A 601 -12.06 23.87 -10.06
CA ARG A 601 -13.14 23.31 -10.90
C ARG A 601 -12.98 21.80 -11.18
N ARG A 602 -12.41 21.05 -10.23
CA ARG A 602 -12.27 19.58 -10.23
C ARG A 602 -13.47 18.90 -9.54
N THR A 603 -14.68 19.32 -9.88
CA THR A 603 -15.92 18.78 -9.28
C THR A 603 -16.56 17.75 -10.21
N SER A 604 -17.04 16.65 -9.64
CA SER A 604 -17.81 15.64 -10.37
C SER A 604 -19.10 16.24 -10.92
N SER A 605 -19.59 15.72 -12.05
CA SER A 605 -20.84 16.14 -12.71
C SER A 605 -22.08 16.13 -11.80
N ASP A 606 -22.02 15.33 -10.73
CA ASP A 606 -23.15 15.07 -9.84
C ASP A 606 -23.29 16.12 -8.72
N LEU A 607 -22.37 17.09 -8.66
CA LEU A 607 -22.37 18.16 -7.67
C LEU A 607 -23.00 19.43 -8.25
N LYS A 608 -23.95 20.02 -7.50
CA LYS A 608 -24.51 21.34 -7.83
C LYS A 608 -23.73 22.41 -7.09
N MET A 609 -23.17 23.35 -7.85
CA MET A 609 -22.43 24.51 -7.34
C MET A 609 -23.21 25.79 -7.59
N THR A 610 -23.34 26.63 -6.55
CA THR A 610 -23.86 28.00 -6.64
C THR A 610 -22.86 28.99 -6.06
N GLY A 611 -22.92 30.26 -6.46
CA GLY A 611 -21.95 31.28 -6.07
C GLY A 611 -21.04 31.69 -7.23
N SER A 612 -20.04 32.53 -6.96
CA SER A 612 -19.10 33.04 -7.96
C SER A 612 -17.66 33.01 -7.42
N ILE A 613 -16.74 32.57 -8.26
CA ILE A 613 -15.30 32.56 -7.99
C ILE A 613 -14.65 33.52 -8.97
N TYR A 614 -13.84 34.45 -8.47
CA TYR A 614 -13.09 35.41 -9.27
C TYR A 614 -11.61 35.11 -9.15
N TYR A 615 -10.92 35.08 -10.29
CA TYR A 615 -9.46 35.14 -10.36
C TYR A 615 -9.12 36.52 -10.90
N ASN A 616 -8.44 37.35 -10.11
CA ASN A 616 -8.34 38.79 -10.32
C ASN A 616 -9.75 39.39 -10.57
N ASN A 617 -9.96 40.00 -11.74
CA ASN A 617 -11.24 40.57 -12.15
C ASN A 617 -12.09 39.62 -13.02
N THR A 618 -11.60 38.41 -13.32
CA THR A 618 -12.32 37.44 -14.17
C THR A 618 -13.27 36.58 -13.34
N LYS A 619 -14.58 36.71 -13.60
CA LYS A 619 -15.63 35.93 -12.93
C LYS A 619 -15.78 34.54 -13.55
N ASN A 620 -15.80 33.50 -12.70
CA ASN A 620 -15.98 32.09 -13.03
C ASN A 620 -15.13 31.63 -14.23
N PRO A 621 -13.79 31.72 -14.15
CA PRO A 621 -12.89 31.40 -15.26
C PRO A 621 -13.08 29.96 -15.76
N SER A 622 -12.80 29.73 -17.03
CA SER A 622 -12.87 28.39 -17.63
C SER A 622 -11.80 27.47 -17.01
N LEU A 623 -12.02 26.15 -17.07
CA LEU A 623 -11.04 25.16 -16.57
C LEU A 623 -9.65 25.34 -17.20
N GLN A 624 -9.59 25.71 -18.49
CA GLN A 624 -8.35 25.97 -19.20
C GLN A 624 -7.58 27.17 -18.63
N MET A 625 -8.30 28.26 -18.29
CA MET A 625 -7.67 29.42 -17.66
C MET A 625 -7.13 29.06 -16.27
N ILE A 626 -7.91 28.36 -15.45
CA ILE A 626 -7.48 27.93 -14.11
C ILE A 626 -6.23 27.04 -14.20
N ASN A 627 -6.23 26.03 -15.07
CA ASN A 627 -5.08 25.14 -15.26
C ASN A 627 -3.83 25.86 -15.81
N SER A 628 -3.99 27.02 -16.47
CA SER A 628 -2.85 27.80 -16.98
C SER A 628 -2.14 28.63 -15.90
N VAL A 629 -2.86 29.01 -14.84
CA VAL A 629 -2.34 29.85 -13.75
C VAL A 629 -2.13 29.09 -12.45
N SER A 630 -2.71 27.89 -12.31
CA SER A 630 -2.70 27.15 -11.05
C SER A 630 -2.21 25.71 -11.18
N SER A 631 -1.63 25.22 -10.09
CA SER A 631 -1.23 23.81 -9.93
C SER A 631 -1.75 23.25 -8.60
N TYR A 632 -1.94 21.93 -8.56
CA TYR A 632 -2.46 21.21 -7.40
C TYR A 632 -1.52 20.11 -6.94
N VAL A 633 -1.24 20.08 -5.64
CA VAL A 633 -0.53 18.99 -4.96
C VAL A 633 -1.55 18.20 -4.16
N ARG A 634 -1.82 16.95 -4.57
CA ARG A 634 -2.75 16.04 -3.88
C ARG A 634 -2.21 15.60 -2.51
N GLN A 635 -3.03 15.00 -1.66
CA GLN A 635 -2.60 14.46 -0.37
C GLN A 635 -1.53 13.37 -0.50
N ASN A 636 -1.73 12.38 -1.37
CA ASN A 636 -0.82 11.23 -1.48
C ASN A 636 0.26 11.40 -2.57
N ASP A 637 1.46 10.93 -2.25
CA ASP A 637 2.64 10.93 -3.13
C ASP A 637 2.80 9.62 -3.94
N ASP A 638 1.75 8.78 -4.01
CA ASP A 638 1.79 7.47 -4.70
C ASP A 638 1.89 7.58 -6.23
N HIS A 639 1.82 8.81 -6.75
CA HIS A 639 1.97 9.10 -8.18
C HIS A 639 3.44 9.14 -8.63
N LEU A 640 4.40 9.06 -7.70
CA LEU A 640 5.83 9.10 -8.02
C LEU A 640 6.33 7.73 -8.47
N LEU A 641 7.03 7.69 -9.61
CA LEU A 641 7.70 6.47 -10.08
C LEU A 641 8.90 6.15 -9.18
N SER A 642 8.83 5.03 -8.45
CA SER A 642 9.75 4.69 -7.36
C SER A 642 11.21 4.47 -7.77
N HIS A 643 11.47 4.12 -9.04
CA HIS A 643 12.82 3.80 -9.53
C HIS A 643 13.50 4.95 -10.30
N LEU A 644 12.88 6.12 -10.35
CA LEU A 644 13.50 7.34 -10.89
C LEU A 644 14.19 8.14 -9.77
N THR A 645 15.22 8.91 -10.12
CA THR A 645 15.81 9.87 -9.16
C THR A 645 14.97 11.14 -9.06
N VAL A 646 15.20 11.95 -8.02
CA VAL A 646 14.54 13.25 -7.86
C VAL A 646 14.77 14.14 -9.09
N ARG A 647 16.02 14.26 -9.52
CA ARG A 647 16.44 15.06 -10.68
C ARG A 647 15.83 14.53 -11.98
N GLU A 648 15.82 13.21 -12.19
CA GLU A 648 15.17 12.60 -13.36
C GLU A 648 13.67 12.88 -13.38
N THR A 649 13.00 12.72 -12.25
CA THR A 649 11.56 12.94 -12.11
C THR A 649 11.19 14.38 -12.50
N LEU A 650 11.93 15.37 -11.98
CA LEU A 650 11.73 16.78 -12.32
C LEU A 650 12.09 17.11 -13.77
N ARG A 651 13.16 16.52 -14.32
CA ARG A 651 13.53 16.68 -15.74
C ARG A 651 12.47 16.13 -16.67
N PHE A 652 11.92 14.94 -16.40
CA PHE A 652 10.83 14.38 -17.19
C PHE A 652 9.55 15.23 -17.09
N ALA A 653 9.21 15.70 -15.90
CA ALA A 653 8.10 16.63 -15.72
C ALA A 653 8.32 17.93 -16.53
N ALA A 654 9.54 18.48 -16.55
CA ALA A 654 9.88 19.67 -17.32
C ALA A 654 9.84 19.45 -18.84
N GLU A 655 10.33 18.31 -19.33
CA GLU A 655 10.26 18.01 -20.76
C GLU A 655 8.81 17.83 -21.26
N LEU A 656 7.92 17.28 -20.42
CA LEU A 656 6.52 17.04 -20.75
C LEU A 656 5.62 18.27 -20.56
N ARG A 657 5.87 19.12 -19.55
CA ARG A 657 4.96 20.21 -19.17
C ARG A 657 5.42 21.60 -19.57
N MET A 658 6.73 21.83 -19.77
CA MET A 658 7.22 23.14 -20.22
C MET A 658 7.09 23.30 -21.74
N GLY A 659 6.79 24.54 -22.17
CA GLY A 659 6.56 24.90 -23.57
C GLY A 659 7.65 24.44 -24.54
N GLY A 660 7.24 24.26 -25.80
CA GLY A 660 8.10 23.73 -26.85
C GLY A 660 9.18 24.69 -27.38
N SER A 661 9.09 25.97 -27.03
CA SER A 661 10.01 27.06 -27.40
C SER A 661 11.31 27.05 -26.60
N MET A 662 11.30 26.46 -25.40
CA MET A 662 12.45 26.44 -24.50
C MET A 662 13.39 25.28 -24.85
N SER A 663 14.70 25.56 -24.91
CA SER A 663 15.70 24.53 -25.20
C SER A 663 15.78 23.51 -24.05
N ARG A 664 16.25 22.29 -24.34
CA ARG A 664 16.41 21.26 -23.30
C ARG A 664 17.43 21.66 -22.23
N ALA A 665 18.44 22.44 -22.60
CA ALA A 665 19.44 22.95 -21.66
C ALA A 665 18.80 23.95 -20.68
N ASP A 666 17.99 24.89 -21.18
CA ASP A 666 17.31 25.88 -20.34
C ASP A 666 16.28 25.22 -19.41
N LYS A 667 15.53 24.21 -19.93
CA LYS A 667 14.63 23.40 -19.10
C LYS A 667 15.38 22.72 -17.95
N TYR A 668 16.58 22.21 -18.22
CA TYR A 668 17.38 21.52 -17.21
C TYR A 668 17.99 22.50 -16.20
N ALA A 669 18.50 23.65 -16.65
CA ALA A 669 18.96 24.71 -15.76
C ALA A 669 17.85 25.13 -14.78
N ARG A 670 16.63 25.30 -15.29
CA ARG A 670 15.47 25.62 -14.46
C ARG A 670 15.08 24.51 -13.49
N VAL A 671 15.27 23.23 -13.86
CA VAL A 671 15.09 22.12 -12.92
C VAL A 671 16.10 22.19 -11.78
N GLU A 672 17.35 22.58 -12.05
CA GLU A 672 18.35 22.78 -10.98
C GLU A 672 17.93 23.93 -10.05
N ASP A 673 17.41 25.03 -10.59
CA ASP A 673 16.88 26.15 -9.77
C ASP A 673 15.71 25.69 -8.88
N ILE A 674 14.82 24.85 -9.40
CA ILE A 674 13.72 24.27 -8.63
C ILE A 674 14.25 23.36 -7.53
N VAL A 675 15.22 22.48 -7.83
CA VAL A 675 15.86 21.58 -6.85
C VAL A 675 16.48 22.37 -5.70
N ASP A 676 17.13 23.50 -6.00
CA ASP A 676 17.69 24.41 -5.00
C ASP A 676 16.58 25.12 -4.20
N LEU A 677 15.51 25.60 -4.86
CA LEU A 677 14.37 26.27 -4.21
C LEU A 677 13.67 25.36 -3.18
N ILE A 678 13.46 24.09 -3.54
CA ILE A 678 12.83 23.10 -2.66
C ILE A 678 13.82 22.44 -1.70
N GLY A 679 15.11 22.81 -1.74
CA GLY A 679 16.13 22.34 -0.81
C GLY A 679 16.44 20.85 -0.92
N LEU A 680 16.46 20.30 -2.15
CA LEU A 680 16.72 18.88 -2.40
C LEU A 680 18.07 18.61 -3.11
N ARG A 681 19.01 19.57 -3.09
CA ARG A 681 20.30 19.45 -3.78
C ARG A 681 21.10 18.19 -3.40
N GLU A 682 21.13 17.84 -2.11
CA GLU A 682 21.88 16.68 -1.61
C GLU A 682 21.26 15.34 -2.01
N CYS A 683 19.94 15.29 -2.22
CA CYS A 683 19.24 14.06 -2.61
C CYS A 683 18.76 14.08 -4.07
N ALA A 684 19.25 15.02 -4.88
CA ALA A 684 18.85 15.18 -6.28
C ALA A 684 19.06 13.88 -7.10
N ASP A 685 20.13 13.14 -6.83
CA ASP A 685 20.48 11.91 -7.55
C ASP A 685 20.11 10.62 -6.80
N VAL A 686 19.33 10.75 -5.71
CA VAL A 686 18.78 9.61 -4.96
C VAL A 686 17.46 9.15 -5.58
N ILE A 687 17.21 7.84 -5.59
CA ILE A 687 15.93 7.28 -6.04
C ILE A 687 14.78 7.74 -5.13
N VAL A 688 13.65 8.09 -5.73
CA VAL A 688 12.48 8.57 -4.98
C VAL A 688 11.95 7.49 -4.03
N GLY A 689 11.89 6.24 -4.49
CA GLY A 689 11.42 5.10 -3.70
C GLY A 689 9.91 5.09 -3.44
N ASN A 690 9.46 4.06 -2.75
CA ASN A 690 8.10 3.89 -2.23
C ASN A 690 8.15 3.06 -0.93
N SER A 691 7.01 2.54 -0.46
CA SER A 691 6.96 1.70 0.74
C SER A 691 7.72 0.37 0.62
N ALA A 692 7.90 -0.15 -0.60
CA ALA A 692 8.63 -1.40 -0.87
C ALA A 692 10.11 -1.17 -1.19
N VAL A 693 10.45 -0.04 -1.82
CA VAL A 693 11.79 0.32 -2.27
C VAL A 693 12.24 1.56 -1.51
N LYS A 694 13.22 1.38 -0.62
CA LYS A 694 13.79 2.49 0.15
C LYS A 694 14.38 3.55 -0.78
N GLY A 695 14.02 4.81 -0.56
CA GLY A 695 14.51 5.95 -1.33
C GLY A 695 14.52 7.22 -0.48
N CYS A 696 14.05 8.33 -1.06
CA CYS A 696 13.88 9.60 -0.36
C CYS A 696 12.99 9.47 0.88
N SER A 697 13.25 10.30 1.91
CA SER A 697 12.37 10.39 3.08
C SER A 697 10.99 10.92 2.69
N GLY A 698 9.98 10.70 3.54
CA GLY A 698 8.60 11.15 3.27
C GLY A 698 8.51 12.63 2.91
N GLY A 699 9.18 13.51 3.65
CA GLY A 699 9.13 14.94 3.31
C GLY A 699 10.06 15.37 2.19
N GLN A 700 11.09 14.59 1.87
CA GLN A 700 11.81 14.77 0.61
C GLN A 700 10.88 14.45 -0.56
N ARG A 701 10.20 13.30 -0.54
CA ARG A 701 9.18 12.91 -1.54
C ARG A 701 8.09 13.98 -1.67
N ARG A 702 7.60 14.52 -0.54
CA ARG A 702 6.60 15.59 -0.56
C ARG A 702 7.07 16.84 -1.30
N ARG A 703 8.33 17.24 -1.06
CA ARG A 703 8.96 18.36 -1.78
C ARG A 703 9.20 18.05 -3.25
N VAL A 704 9.45 16.79 -3.63
CA VAL A 704 9.48 16.36 -5.04
C VAL A 704 8.11 16.57 -5.69
N SER A 705 7.01 16.14 -5.05
CA SER A 705 5.65 16.37 -5.54
C SER A 705 5.34 17.86 -5.74
N ILE A 706 5.77 18.70 -4.81
CA ILE A 706 5.68 20.17 -4.95
C ILE A 706 6.52 20.64 -6.15
N GLY A 707 7.76 20.18 -6.27
CA GLY A 707 8.68 20.50 -7.36
C GLY A 707 8.11 20.16 -8.75
N ILE A 708 7.46 19.00 -8.90
CA ILE A 708 6.79 18.58 -10.14
C ILE A 708 5.75 19.60 -10.58
N GLN A 709 5.02 20.19 -9.63
CA GLN A 709 4.00 21.20 -9.91
C GLN A 709 4.62 22.58 -10.18
N LEU A 710 5.76 22.91 -9.58
CA LEU A 710 6.49 24.16 -9.78
C LEU A 710 7.17 24.27 -11.15
N VAL A 711 7.45 23.16 -11.82
CA VAL A 711 7.99 23.11 -13.19
C VAL A 711 7.21 24.02 -14.16
N THR A 712 5.89 24.11 -14.00
CA THR A 712 5.02 24.92 -14.86
C THR A 712 4.97 26.41 -14.50
N GLU A 713 5.68 26.82 -13.44
CA GLU A 713 5.58 28.16 -12.84
C GLU A 713 4.13 28.62 -12.65
N PRO A 714 3.36 27.95 -11.79
CA PRO A 714 2.03 28.40 -11.45
C PRO A 714 2.10 29.74 -10.68
N ALA A 715 1.13 30.61 -10.94
CA ALA A 715 0.88 31.82 -10.15
C ALA A 715 0.14 31.48 -8.85
N CYS A 716 -0.72 30.45 -8.88
CA CYS A 716 -1.44 29.92 -7.72
C CYS A 716 -1.05 28.46 -7.45
N LEU A 717 -0.61 28.14 -6.23
CA LEU A 717 -0.30 26.78 -5.82
C LEU A 717 -1.27 26.33 -4.73
N PHE A 718 -2.01 25.26 -5.01
CA PHE A 718 -2.94 24.62 -4.07
C PHE A 718 -2.36 23.31 -3.56
N LEU A 719 -2.39 23.08 -2.26
CA LEU A 719 -1.88 21.86 -1.64
C LEU A 719 -2.90 21.25 -0.68
N ASP A 720 -3.17 19.97 -0.84
CA ASP A 720 -4.03 19.24 0.08
C ASP A 720 -3.19 18.50 1.13
N GLU A 721 -3.35 18.88 2.40
CA GLU A 721 -2.66 18.32 3.57
C GLU A 721 -1.16 18.07 3.37
N PRO A 722 -0.34 19.10 3.04
CA PRO A 722 1.06 18.91 2.70
C PRO A 722 1.96 18.46 3.85
N THR A 723 1.47 18.50 5.08
CA THR A 723 2.19 18.07 6.29
C THR A 723 1.73 16.71 6.81
N SER A 724 0.76 16.06 6.14
CA SER A 724 0.22 14.78 6.58
C SER A 724 1.26 13.66 6.44
N GLY A 725 1.36 12.79 7.45
CA GLY A 725 2.31 11.67 7.47
C GLY A 725 3.78 12.07 7.63
N LEU A 726 4.09 13.33 7.98
CA LEU A 726 5.47 13.81 8.18
C LEU A 726 5.79 14.02 9.66
N ASP A 727 7.04 13.81 10.05
CA ASP A 727 7.57 14.31 11.31
C ASP A 727 7.61 15.84 11.31
N SER A 728 7.67 16.44 12.49
CA SER A 728 7.42 17.86 12.71
C SER A 728 8.49 18.75 12.12
N LEU A 729 9.75 18.34 12.26
CA LEU A 729 10.88 19.06 11.70
C LEU A 729 10.81 19.05 10.18
N THR A 730 10.49 17.88 9.61
CA THR A 730 10.28 17.73 8.18
C THR A 730 9.06 18.52 7.68
N ALA A 731 7.93 18.50 8.42
CA ALA A 731 6.73 19.27 8.10
C ALA A 731 7.02 20.79 8.11
N LYS A 732 7.77 21.28 9.10
CA LYS A 732 8.24 22.66 9.14
C LYS A 732 9.10 23.00 7.94
N ALA A 733 10.04 22.13 7.55
CA ALA A 733 10.86 22.34 6.37
C ALA A 733 10.03 22.44 5.08
N VAL A 734 8.96 21.63 4.95
CA VAL A 734 7.99 21.74 3.85
C VAL A 734 7.27 23.08 3.89
N VAL A 735 6.72 23.50 5.03
CA VAL A 735 5.97 24.77 5.15
C VAL A 735 6.88 25.99 4.94
N LEU A 736 8.13 25.97 5.42
CA LEU A 736 9.12 27.01 5.11
C LEU A 736 9.43 27.07 3.61
N THR A 737 9.46 25.92 2.92
CA THR A 737 9.58 25.89 1.46
C THR A 737 8.37 26.55 0.80
N LEU A 738 7.15 26.26 1.27
CA LEU A 738 5.92 26.94 0.81
C LEU A 738 5.96 28.44 1.06
N LYS A 739 6.50 28.89 2.19
CA LYS A 739 6.69 30.30 2.49
C LYS A 739 7.65 30.97 1.53
N ARG A 740 8.77 30.32 1.18
CA ARG A 740 9.70 30.82 0.16
C ARG A 740 9.04 30.91 -1.21
N ILE A 741 8.23 29.91 -1.58
CA ILE A 741 7.44 29.93 -2.81
C ILE A 741 6.43 31.09 -2.78
N ALA A 742 5.73 31.33 -1.67
CA ALA A 742 4.84 32.47 -1.55
C ALA A 742 5.61 33.81 -1.67
N ALA A 743 6.75 33.94 -1.00
CA ALA A 743 7.58 35.16 -1.02
C ALA A 743 8.03 35.57 -2.44
N SER A 744 8.09 34.63 -3.39
CA SER A 744 8.35 34.93 -4.80
C SER A 744 7.19 35.62 -5.55
N GLY A 745 6.07 35.92 -4.87
CA GLY A 745 4.89 36.60 -5.42
C GLY A 745 3.72 35.67 -5.76
N ARG A 746 3.82 34.37 -5.45
CA ARG A 746 2.79 33.36 -5.75
C ARG A 746 1.71 33.32 -4.67
N THR A 747 0.48 33.01 -5.06
CA THR A 747 -0.63 32.74 -4.13
C THR A 747 -0.57 31.29 -3.71
N VAL A 748 -0.26 31.01 -2.44
CA VAL A 748 -0.13 29.63 -1.96
C VAL A 748 -1.23 29.35 -0.95
N VAL A 749 -2.05 28.33 -1.25
CA VAL A 749 -3.17 27.90 -0.41
C VAL A 749 -2.97 26.44 -0.06
N CYS A 750 -3.00 26.12 1.23
CA CYS A 750 -2.86 24.73 1.69
C CYS A 750 -3.91 24.39 2.73
N THR A 751 -4.42 23.16 2.71
CA THR A 751 -5.22 22.62 3.83
C THR A 751 -4.28 21.99 4.85
N ILE A 752 -4.49 22.24 6.14
CA ILE A 752 -3.68 21.65 7.20
C ILE A 752 -4.59 21.17 8.32
N HIS A 753 -4.37 19.94 8.76
CA HIS A 753 -5.24 19.30 9.75
C HIS A 753 -4.93 19.75 11.19
N GLN A 754 -3.66 19.93 11.56
CA GLN A 754 -3.23 20.47 12.87
C GLN A 754 -1.76 20.95 12.78
N PRO A 755 -1.47 22.26 12.62
CA PRO A 755 -0.10 22.75 12.63
C PRO A 755 0.43 22.94 14.05
N ARG A 756 1.73 22.66 14.24
CA ARG A 756 2.48 23.05 15.46
C ARG A 756 2.57 24.56 15.61
N ALA A 757 2.86 25.03 16.82
CA ALA A 757 2.98 26.45 17.16
C ALA A 757 4.03 27.19 16.31
N ASP A 758 5.15 26.56 16.00
CA ASP A 758 6.22 27.13 15.20
C ASP A 758 5.88 27.20 13.69
N ILE A 759 5.14 26.21 13.19
CA ILE A 759 4.58 26.20 11.84
C ILE A 759 3.50 27.28 11.71
N TRP A 760 2.65 27.44 12.74
CA TRP A 760 1.56 28.41 12.75
C TRP A 760 2.03 29.84 12.48
N GLN A 761 3.15 30.24 13.10
CA GLN A 761 3.75 31.57 12.92
C GLN A 761 4.23 31.84 11.49
N THR A 762 4.33 30.82 10.65
CA THR A 762 4.77 30.97 9.25
C THR A 762 3.62 31.41 8.32
N PHE A 763 2.36 31.14 8.69
CA PHE A 763 1.19 31.50 7.88
C PHE A 763 0.92 33.00 7.91
N ASP A 764 0.61 33.57 6.74
CA ASP A 764 0.16 34.96 6.67
C ASP A 764 -1.33 35.06 7.00
N ASN A 765 -2.12 34.17 6.40
CA ASN A 765 -3.58 34.15 6.51
C ASN A 765 -4.08 32.76 6.90
N VAL A 766 -5.24 32.73 7.55
CA VAL A 766 -5.93 31.51 7.99
C VAL A 766 -7.40 31.60 7.63
N VAL A 767 -7.93 30.48 7.13
CA VAL A 767 -9.36 30.25 6.91
C VAL A 767 -9.79 29.09 7.79
N LEU A 768 -10.80 29.31 8.64
CA LEU A 768 -11.38 28.29 9.51
C LEU A 768 -12.72 27.81 8.96
N LEU A 769 -12.79 26.53 8.60
CA LEU A 769 -14.01 25.85 8.18
C LEU A 769 -14.58 25.00 9.33
N VAL A 770 -15.90 25.08 9.51
CA VAL A 770 -16.64 24.35 10.54
C VAL A 770 -17.69 23.40 9.96
N ALA A 771 -18.28 22.57 10.81
CA ALA A 771 -19.28 21.58 10.42
C ALA A 771 -20.42 22.19 9.57
N GLY A 772 -20.76 21.47 8.49
CA GLY A 772 -21.71 21.93 7.47
C GLY A 772 -21.08 22.78 6.36
N GLY A 773 -19.75 22.87 6.29
CA GLY A 773 -19.03 23.57 5.23
C GLY A 773 -19.22 25.08 5.26
N ARG A 774 -19.26 25.64 6.48
CA ARG A 774 -19.40 27.08 6.75
C ARG A 774 -18.05 27.65 7.16
N ALA A 775 -17.79 28.91 6.84
CA ALA A 775 -16.63 29.63 7.33
C ALA A 775 -16.93 30.28 8.69
N ALA A 776 -16.03 30.14 9.65
CA ALA A 776 -16.11 30.78 10.97
C ALA A 776 -15.04 31.87 11.17
N TYR A 777 -14.00 31.88 10.35
CA TYR A 777 -12.97 32.92 10.33
C TYR A 777 -12.26 32.93 8.98
N SER A 778 -11.86 34.12 8.50
CA SER A 778 -11.00 34.30 7.34
C SER A 778 -10.23 35.62 7.50
N GLY A 779 -8.92 35.56 7.64
CA GLY A 779 -8.11 36.75 7.91
C GLY A 779 -6.65 36.42 8.21
N ARG A 780 -5.94 37.38 8.81
CA ARG A 780 -4.53 37.23 9.16
C ARG A 780 -4.34 36.27 10.35
N ALA A 781 -3.27 35.47 10.33
CA ALA A 781 -3.00 34.49 11.38
C ALA A 781 -2.76 35.11 12.78
N ASP A 782 -2.20 36.31 12.83
CA ASP A 782 -1.90 37.05 14.07
C ASP A 782 -3.16 37.57 14.79
N LYS A 783 -4.23 37.84 14.05
CA LYS A 783 -5.49 38.39 14.58
C LYS A 783 -6.50 37.33 15.03
N VAL A 784 -6.22 36.05 14.83
CA VAL A 784 -7.15 34.98 15.20
C VAL A 784 -7.39 34.92 16.71
N VAL A 785 -6.34 35.09 17.52
CA VAL A 785 -6.45 35.02 18.98
C VAL A 785 -7.32 36.16 19.53
N GLU A 786 -7.16 37.36 18.99
CA GLU A 786 -7.98 38.53 19.35
C GLU A 786 -9.47 38.27 19.00
N TYR A 787 -9.75 37.72 17.82
CA TYR A 787 -11.11 37.39 17.38
C TYR A 787 -11.83 36.38 18.30
N PHE A 788 -11.12 35.33 18.74
CA PHE A 788 -11.69 34.35 19.67
C PHE A 788 -11.85 34.92 21.08
N ALA A 789 -10.95 35.80 21.52
CA ALA A 789 -11.08 36.48 22.81
C ALA A 789 -12.30 37.42 22.84
N GLU A 790 -12.58 38.14 21.75
CA GLU A 790 -13.81 38.95 21.59
C GLU A 790 -15.08 38.10 21.64
N ALA A 791 -15.02 36.85 21.15
CA ALA A 791 -16.10 35.87 21.25
C ALA A 791 -16.25 35.24 22.64
N GLY A 792 -15.41 35.61 23.62
CA GLY A 792 -15.43 35.08 24.99
C GLY A 792 -14.57 33.83 25.20
N HIS A 793 -13.73 33.46 24.24
CA HIS A 793 -12.89 32.25 24.27
C HIS A 793 -11.40 32.61 24.38
N VAL A 794 -10.84 32.54 25.59
CA VAL A 794 -9.43 32.86 25.86
C VAL A 794 -8.56 31.61 25.79
N VAL A 795 -7.41 31.71 25.12
CA VAL A 795 -6.45 30.61 24.97
C VAL A 795 -5.78 30.31 26.32
N PRO A 796 -5.83 29.06 26.83
CA PRO A 796 -5.15 28.68 28.07
C PRO A 796 -3.62 28.71 27.97
N THR A 797 -2.93 28.80 29.12
CA THR A 797 -1.48 28.74 29.21
C THR A 797 -0.95 27.35 28.79
N PHE A 798 0.05 27.32 27.90
CA PHE A 798 0.65 26.10 27.29
C PHE A 798 -0.22 25.33 26.28
N THR A 799 -1.31 25.94 25.81
CA THR A 799 -2.10 25.38 24.71
C THR A 799 -1.65 25.96 23.38
N ASN A 800 -1.42 25.07 22.41
CA ASN A 800 -1.15 25.45 21.03
C ASN A 800 -2.39 26.14 20.42
N VAL A 801 -2.21 27.32 19.83
CA VAL A 801 -3.32 28.16 19.31
C VAL A 801 -4.20 27.44 18.28
N PRO A 802 -3.66 26.75 17.26
CA PRO A 802 -4.46 26.04 16.26
C PRO A 802 -5.30 24.92 16.87
N ASP A 803 -4.77 24.21 17.88
CA ASP A 803 -5.50 23.18 18.59
C ASP A 803 -6.74 23.75 19.29
N PHE A 804 -6.54 24.84 20.05
CA PHE A 804 -7.62 25.52 20.77
C PHE A 804 -8.73 26.01 19.84
N ILE A 805 -8.36 26.62 18.70
CA ILE A 805 -9.32 27.12 17.71
C ILE A 805 -10.13 25.97 17.12
N LEU A 806 -9.47 24.87 16.76
CA LEU A 806 -10.14 23.69 16.19
C LEU A 806 -11.09 23.03 17.18
N ASP A 807 -10.71 22.94 18.46
CA ASP A 807 -11.54 22.36 19.50
C ASP A 807 -12.81 23.19 19.71
N THR A 808 -12.65 24.51 19.86
CA THR A 808 -13.77 25.45 20.04
C THR A 808 -14.71 25.44 18.83
N ALA A 809 -14.16 25.23 17.64
CA ALA A 809 -14.90 25.25 16.38
C ALA A 809 -15.44 23.87 15.95
N SER A 810 -15.29 22.84 16.79
CA SER A 810 -15.75 21.47 16.52
C SER A 810 -17.05 21.14 17.27
N VAL A 811 -17.92 20.31 16.67
CA VAL A 811 -19.14 19.82 17.31
C VAL A 811 -18.86 18.44 17.88
N ASN A 812 -19.12 18.25 19.17
CA ASN A 812 -18.89 16.99 19.86
C ASN A 812 -20.16 16.13 19.86
N LEU A 813 -20.15 15.00 19.13
CA LEU A 813 -21.33 14.15 18.92
C LEU A 813 -21.51 13.03 19.97
N ARG A 814 -20.78 13.06 21.09
CA ARG A 814 -20.77 11.93 22.05
C ARG A 814 -22.03 11.81 22.89
N SER A 815 -22.60 12.94 23.30
CA SER A 815 -23.90 12.99 23.96
C SER A 815 -24.72 14.07 23.28
N THR A 816 -26.04 13.88 23.30
CA THR A 816 -26.99 14.87 22.78
C THR A 816 -26.82 16.22 23.47
N GLU A 817 -26.47 16.22 24.75
CA GLU A 817 -26.22 17.43 25.55
C GLU A 817 -24.97 18.18 25.07
N LEU A 818 -23.82 17.50 24.95
CA LEU A 818 -22.57 18.08 24.45
C LEU A 818 -22.68 18.54 23.00
N GLU A 819 -23.45 17.80 22.18
CA GLU A 819 -23.72 18.16 20.80
C GLU A 819 -24.49 19.49 20.72
N GLU A 820 -25.54 19.65 21.53
CA GLU A 820 -26.31 20.89 21.58
C GLU A 820 -25.48 22.07 22.08
N GLU A 821 -24.68 21.88 23.14
CA GLU A 821 -23.79 22.92 23.68
C GLU A 821 -22.74 23.36 22.66
N THR A 822 -21.99 22.43 22.09
CA THR A 822 -20.92 22.73 21.13
C THR A 822 -21.49 23.29 19.82
N ARG A 823 -22.66 22.83 19.38
CA ARG A 823 -23.35 23.38 18.20
C ARG A 823 -23.78 24.84 18.39
N LYS A 824 -24.21 25.22 19.60
CA LYS A 824 -24.52 26.63 19.93
C LYS A 824 -23.28 27.52 19.79
N ILE A 825 -22.13 27.08 20.32
CA ILE A 825 -20.85 27.81 20.21
C ILE A 825 -20.45 27.99 18.74
N VAL A 826 -20.46 26.90 17.95
CA VAL A 826 -20.10 26.95 16.53
C VAL A 826 -21.03 27.87 15.74
N ASN A 827 -22.33 27.86 16.02
CA ASN A 827 -23.28 28.75 15.34
C ASN A 827 -23.02 30.22 15.71
N ALA A 828 -22.76 30.53 16.98
CA ALA A 828 -22.43 31.89 17.40
C ALA A 828 -21.17 32.44 16.70
N LEU A 829 -20.11 31.62 16.56
CA LEU A 829 -18.90 31.98 15.83
C LEU A 829 -19.17 32.26 14.34
N VAL A 830 -20.03 31.46 13.71
CA VAL A 830 -20.43 31.66 12.31
C VAL A 830 -21.26 32.93 12.14
N ASP A 831 -22.17 33.22 13.07
CA ASP A 831 -23.01 34.41 13.01
C ASP A 831 -22.19 35.70 13.23
N GLN A 832 -21.22 35.68 14.15
CA GLN A 832 -20.24 36.77 14.33
C GLN A 832 -19.44 37.01 13.05
N PHE A 833 -18.95 35.94 12.41
CA PHE A 833 -18.21 36.04 11.15
C PHE A 833 -19.07 36.60 10.02
N ASN A 834 -20.33 36.14 9.88
CA ASN A 834 -21.25 36.61 8.85
C ASN A 834 -21.64 38.08 9.04
N THR A 835 -21.69 38.56 10.29
CA THR A 835 -21.95 39.99 10.59
C THR A 835 -20.76 40.87 10.20
N ASN A 836 -19.53 40.40 10.44
CA ASN A 836 -18.28 41.12 10.14
C ASN A 836 -17.71 40.85 8.73
N LYS A 837 -18.42 40.07 7.90
CA LYS A 837 -17.97 39.50 6.61
C LYS A 837 -17.56 40.58 5.60
N ARG A 838 -18.41 41.58 5.39
CA ARG A 838 -18.27 42.62 4.35
C ARG A 838 -17.17 43.66 4.60
N PRO A 839 -17.03 44.27 5.80
CA PRO A 839 -15.97 45.25 6.04
C PRO A 839 -14.57 44.63 6.03
N THR A 840 -14.44 43.37 6.47
CA THR A 840 -13.16 42.64 6.51
C THR A 840 -12.68 42.23 5.12
N LEU A 841 -13.59 41.81 4.24
CA LEU A 841 -13.26 41.52 2.83
C LEU A 841 -12.93 42.78 2.03
N ALA A 842 -13.60 43.90 2.34
CA ALA A 842 -13.34 45.19 1.71
C ALA A 842 -12.00 45.82 2.15
N SER A 843 -11.60 45.65 3.42
CA SER A 843 -10.34 46.21 3.95
C SER A 843 -9.07 45.45 3.52
N LEU A 844 -9.20 44.17 3.15
CA LEU A 844 -8.11 43.38 2.54
C LEU A 844 -7.82 43.82 1.09
N TYR A 845 -8.66 44.65 0.50
CA TYR A 845 -8.57 45.11 -0.87
C TYR A 845 -7.95 46.52 -0.92
N SER A 846 -6.63 46.61 -1.12
CA SER A 846 -6.02 47.85 -1.62
C SER A 846 -6.26 47.96 -3.12
N ASN A 847 -6.72 49.12 -3.60
CA ASN A 847 -7.07 49.45 -5.00
C ASN A 847 -5.87 49.40 -5.99
N GLU A 848 -5.06 48.35 -6.00
CA GLU A 848 -4.15 48.12 -7.13
C GLU A 848 -4.92 47.40 -8.25
N PRO A 849 -4.98 47.97 -9.46
CA PRO A 849 -5.68 47.35 -10.57
C PRO A 849 -4.89 46.11 -11.04
N LEU A 850 -5.29 44.94 -10.53
CA LEU A 850 -4.84 43.66 -11.07
C LEU A 850 -5.42 43.48 -12.49
N GLY A 851 -4.54 43.22 -13.46
CA GLY A 851 -4.94 42.98 -14.85
C GLY A 851 -5.86 41.76 -15.01
N GLU A 852 -6.59 41.71 -16.14
CA GLU A 852 -7.34 40.51 -16.53
C GLU A 852 -6.41 39.31 -16.73
N LEU A 853 -6.88 38.11 -16.42
CA LEU A 853 -6.09 36.89 -16.63
C LEU A 853 -5.81 36.72 -18.13
N ALA A 854 -4.54 36.77 -18.51
CA ALA A 854 -4.13 36.38 -19.86
C ALA A 854 -4.44 34.88 -20.08
N VAL A 855 -5.21 34.58 -21.13
CA VAL A 855 -5.48 33.19 -21.52
C VAL A 855 -4.22 32.61 -22.15
N VAL A 856 -3.38 31.99 -21.35
CA VAL A 856 -2.29 31.15 -21.86
C VAL A 856 -2.87 29.77 -22.10
N ASN A 857 -3.05 29.38 -23.36
CA ASN A 857 -3.45 28.01 -23.67
C ASN A 857 -2.36 27.06 -23.14
N PRO A 858 -2.64 26.20 -22.15
CA PRO A 858 -1.67 25.21 -21.70
C PRO A 858 -1.36 24.30 -22.89
N GLN A 859 -0.13 24.41 -23.40
CA GLN A 859 0.31 23.58 -24.53
C GLN A 859 0.69 22.22 -23.96
N PHE A 860 -0.23 21.26 -24.03
CA PHE A 860 0.09 19.85 -23.86
C PHE A 860 1.30 19.50 -24.73
N ALA A 861 2.21 18.66 -24.23
CA ALA A 861 3.26 18.13 -25.09
C ALA A 861 2.61 17.38 -26.26
N SER A 862 2.83 17.89 -27.48
CA SER A 862 2.40 17.24 -28.71
C SER A 862 2.88 15.79 -28.70
N PHE A 863 2.07 14.89 -29.25
CA PHE A 863 2.37 13.47 -29.35
C PHE A 863 3.81 13.17 -29.82
N LYS A 864 4.32 13.93 -30.80
CA LYS A 864 5.69 13.78 -31.34
C LYS A 864 6.79 14.04 -30.30
N LYS A 865 6.53 14.90 -29.31
CA LYS A 865 7.45 15.21 -28.21
C LYS A 865 7.21 14.28 -27.03
N SER A 866 5.96 14.11 -26.60
CA SER A 866 5.64 13.33 -25.40
C SER A 866 5.98 11.85 -25.54
N PHE A 867 5.70 11.22 -26.69
CA PHE A 867 5.96 9.80 -26.91
C PHE A 867 7.42 9.38 -26.64
N PRO A 868 8.46 9.95 -27.29
CA PRO A 868 9.84 9.52 -27.05
C PRO A 868 10.32 9.79 -25.62
N ILE A 869 9.82 10.85 -24.98
CA ILE A 869 10.13 11.17 -23.58
C ILE A 869 9.55 10.10 -22.64
N LEU A 870 8.27 9.76 -22.83
CA LEU A 870 7.58 8.74 -22.04
C LEU A 870 8.22 7.37 -22.22
N THR A 871 8.54 6.98 -23.46
CA THR A 871 9.17 5.70 -23.74
C THR A 871 10.52 5.60 -23.03
N ARG A 872 11.35 6.66 -23.09
CA ARG A 872 12.62 6.72 -22.37
C ARG A 872 12.43 6.67 -20.84
N ARG A 873 11.47 7.42 -20.31
CA ARG A 873 11.15 7.45 -18.87
C ARG A 873 10.74 6.07 -18.36
N SER A 874 9.79 5.45 -19.03
CA SER A 874 9.27 4.13 -18.68
C SER A 874 10.36 3.07 -18.86
N PHE A 875 11.17 3.12 -19.93
CA PHE A 875 12.31 2.21 -20.11
C PHE A 875 13.30 2.26 -18.94
N ILE A 876 13.69 3.46 -18.47
CA ILE A 876 14.59 3.59 -17.31
C ILE A 876 13.95 3.05 -16.04
N ASN A 877 12.66 3.38 -15.81
CA ASN A 877 11.91 2.92 -14.65
C ASN A 877 11.84 1.39 -14.61
N THR A 878 11.44 0.77 -15.72
CA THR A 878 11.34 -0.69 -15.84
C THR A 878 12.73 -1.31 -15.72
N PHE A 879 13.76 -0.80 -16.41
CA PHE A 879 15.10 -1.41 -16.44
C PHE A 879 15.75 -1.49 -15.05
N ARG A 880 15.45 -0.52 -14.18
CA ARG A 880 15.90 -0.54 -12.77
C ARG A 880 15.10 -1.52 -11.90
N GLN A 881 13.94 -1.98 -12.34
CA GLN A 881 13.13 -3.02 -11.70
C GLN A 881 13.58 -4.42 -12.13
N LYS A 882 14.75 -4.85 -11.66
CA LYS A 882 15.36 -6.14 -12.06
C LYS A 882 14.44 -7.35 -11.88
N GLY A 883 13.65 -7.38 -10.80
CA GLY A 883 12.71 -8.47 -10.53
C GLY A 883 11.61 -8.60 -11.59
N LEU A 884 11.12 -7.48 -12.12
CA LEU A 884 10.08 -7.46 -13.15
C LEU A 884 10.62 -8.00 -14.48
N TYR A 885 11.83 -7.58 -14.89
CA TYR A 885 12.50 -8.09 -16.09
C TYR A 885 12.71 -9.60 -16.02
N PHE A 886 13.23 -10.06 -14.89
CA PHE A 886 13.45 -11.48 -14.65
C PHE A 886 12.14 -12.26 -14.76
N ASN A 887 11.06 -11.79 -14.10
CA ASN A 887 9.78 -12.46 -14.15
C ASN A 887 9.18 -12.48 -15.57
N ARG A 888 9.14 -11.34 -16.27
CA ARG A 888 8.53 -11.25 -17.61
C ARG A 888 9.21 -12.13 -18.66
N ILE A 889 10.53 -12.31 -18.59
CA ILE A 889 11.28 -13.14 -19.53
C ILE A 889 11.29 -14.61 -19.09
N CYS A 890 11.60 -14.89 -17.82
CA CYS A 890 11.79 -16.27 -17.36
C CYS A 890 10.49 -17.02 -17.16
N GLN A 891 9.41 -16.35 -16.73
CA GLN A 891 8.11 -17.00 -16.48
C GLN A 891 7.58 -17.79 -17.69
N PRO A 892 7.41 -17.20 -18.90
CA PRO A 892 6.90 -17.95 -20.05
C PRO A 892 7.83 -19.09 -20.45
N VAL A 893 9.14 -18.90 -20.37
CA VAL A 893 10.14 -19.93 -20.71
C VAL A 893 10.12 -21.09 -19.72
N ILE A 894 10.01 -20.83 -18.42
CA ILE A 894 9.92 -21.86 -17.39
C ILE A 894 8.64 -22.68 -17.59
N VAL A 895 7.50 -22.02 -17.84
CA VAL A 895 6.23 -22.70 -18.12
C VAL A 895 6.36 -23.59 -19.36
N ALA A 896 6.97 -23.08 -20.44
CA ALA A 896 7.21 -23.87 -21.65
C ALA A 896 8.13 -25.08 -21.39
N ILE A 897 9.22 -24.90 -20.65
CA ILE A 897 10.13 -26.00 -20.28
C ILE A 897 9.37 -27.07 -19.49
N ILE A 898 8.60 -26.68 -18.47
CA ILE A 898 7.82 -27.62 -17.66
C ILE A 898 6.86 -28.41 -18.56
N ILE A 899 6.07 -27.74 -19.40
CA ILE A 899 5.15 -28.38 -20.34
C ILE A 899 5.91 -29.36 -21.23
N THR A 900 7.01 -28.94 -21.83
CA THR A 900 7.73 -29.77 -22.81
C THR A 900 8.40 -31.00 -22.22
N ILE A 901 8.87 -30.94 -20.96
CA ILE A 901 9.44 -32.10 -20.27
C ILE A 901 8.42 -33.22 -20.11
N PHE A 902 7.12 -32.91 -19.92
CA PHE A 902 6.08 -33.93 -19.82
C PHE A 902 5.86 -34.71 -21.13
N PHE A 903 6.16 -34.11 -22.28
CA PHE A 903 5.92 -34.69 -23.60
C PHE A 903 7.19 -35.18 -24.30
N ALA A 904 8.37 -34.93 -23.73
CA ALA A 904 9.64 -35.20 -24.38
C ALA A 904 10.25 -36.56 -24.02
N PRO A 905 10.89 -37.25 -24.98
CA PRO A 905 10.90 -36.98 -26.43
C PRO A 905 9.62 -37.52 -27.12
N LEU A 906 9.18 -36.86 -28.20
CA LEU A 906 8.04 -37.34 -28.99
C LEU A 906 8.47 -38.38 -30.02
N GLY A 907 7.94 -39.61 -29.93
CA GLY A 907 8.15 -40.66 -30.93
C GLY A 907 7.29 -40.49 -32.19
N ASN A 908 7.30 -41.51 -33.06
CA ASN A 908 6.43 -41.58 -34.25
C ASN A 908 5.44 -42.77 -34.20
N GLY A 909 5.25 -43.38 -33.03
CA GLY A 909 4.28 -44.47 -32.87
C GLY A 909 2.83 -43.96 -32.77
N PRO A 910 1.84 -44.87 -32.76
CA PRO A 910 0.41 -44.50 -32.73
C PRO A 910 0.01 -43.66 -31.52
N ARG A 911 0.65 -43.87 -30.36
CA ARG A 911 0.41 -43.09 -29.13
C ARG A 911 0.97 -41.66 -29.21
N ASP A 912 2.02 -41.46 -30.00
CA ASP A 912 2.70 -40.16 -30.12
C ASP A 912 1.85 -39.14 -30.90
N VAL A 913 0.92 -39.60 -31.73
CA VAL A 913 -0.09 -38.72 -32.37
C VAL A 913 -0.90 -37.99 -31.30
N THR A 914 -1.35 -38.73 -30.27
CA THR A 914 -2.10 -38.16 -29.14
C THR A 914 -1.21 -37.26 -28.27
N SER A 915 0.03 -37.66 -28.01
CA SER A 915 1.01 -36.83 -27.28
C SER A 915 1.28 -35.50 -27.99
N ARG A 916 1.38 -35.50 -29.33
CA ARG A 916 1.52 -34.28 -30.14
C ARG A 916 0.32 -33.36 -29.99
N PHE A 917 -0.91 -33.87 -30.03
CA PHE A 917 -2.09 -33.03 -29.78
C PHE A 917 -2.11 -32.42 -28.39
N GLY A 918 -1.74 -33.21 -27.38
CA GLY A 918 -1.62 -32.72 -26.01
C GLY A 918 -0.65 -31.53 -25.95
N LEU A 919 0.55 -31.68 -26.52
CA LEU A 919 1.53 -30.60 -26.57
C LEU A 919 1.03 -29.38 -27.37
N LEU A 920 0.42 -29.60 -28.54
CA LEU A 920 -0.13 -28.53 -29.38
C LEU A 920 -1.24 -27.76 -28.66
N GLN A 921 -2.10 -28.45 -27.92
CA GLN A 921 -3.14 -27.83 -27.09
C GLN A 921 -2.54 -27.05 -25.92
N GLU A 922 -1.51 -27.59 -25.27
CA GLU A 922 -0.76 -26.97 -24.16
C GLU A 922 0.10 -25.77 -24.59
N THR A 923 0.05 -25.36 -25.86
CA THR A 923 0.54 -24.04 -26.28
C THR A 923 -0.41 -22.91 -25.88
N SER A 924 -1.71 -23.18 -25.79
CA SER A 924 -2.74 -22.18 -25.50
C SER A 924 -2.56 -21.49 -24.14
N PRO A 925 -2.18 -22.19 -23.04
CA PRO A 925 -1.98 -21.57 -21.74
C PRO A 925 -0.86 -20.51 -21.67
N ILE A 926 0.03 -20.43 -22.67
CA ILE A 926 1.06 -19.37 -22.73
C ILE A 926 0.43 -17.97 -22.70
N VAL A 927 -0.80 -17.80 -23.18
CA VAL A 927 -1.57 -16.55 -23.09
C VAL A 927 -1.74 -16.03 -21.65
N PHE A 928 -1.86 -16.91 -20.66
CA PHE A 928 -2.04 -16.52 -19.27
C PHE A 928 -0.80 -15.83 -18.70
N THR A 929 0.39 -16.14 -19.25
CA THR A 929 1.63 -15.47 -18.83
C THR A 929 1.62 -14.00 -19.21
N GLY A 930 1.11 -13.65 -20.41
CA GLY A 930 0.88 -12.27 -20.82
C GLY A 930 -0.16 -11.56 -19.94
N MET A 931 -1.28 -12.22 -19.63
CA MET A 931 -2.30 -11.69 -18.73
C MET A 931 -1.71 -11.35 -17.34
N LEU A 932 -0.94 -12.27 -16.75
CA LEU A 932 -0.32 -12.07 -15.43
C LEU A 932 0.74 -10.97 -15.44
N ASN A 933 1.54 -10.88 -16.52
CA ASN A 933 2.52 -9.81 -16.70
C ASN A 933 1.88 -8.41 -16.76
N ASN A 934 0.67 -8.32 -17.34
CA ASN A 934 -0.10 -7.08 -17.36
C ASN A 934 -0.66 -6.74 -15.97
N VAL A 935 -1.35 -7.69 -15.33
CA VAL A 935 -2.01 -7.49 -14.02
C VAL A 935 -1.03 -7.02 -12.95
N ALA A 936 0.23 -7.46 -13.02
CA ALA A 936 1.27 -7.09 -12.05
C ALA A 936 1.74 -5.62 -12.14
N LEU A 937 1.66 -4.97 -13.31
CA LEU A 937 2.26 -3.64 -13.54
C LEU A 937 1.25 -2.59 -13.99
N TYR A 938 0.38 -2.93 -14.95
CA TYR A 938 -0.44 -1.96 -15.66
C TYR A 938 -1.41 -1.17 -14.77
N PRO A 939 -2.12 -1.76 -13.79
CA PRO A 939 -3.04 -0.99 -12.95
C PRO A 939 -2.35 0.19 -12.24
N PHE A 940 -1.16 -0.04 -11.70
CA PHE A 940 -0.38 0.99 -11.01
C PHE A 940 0.08 2.10 -11.96
N GLU A 941 0.69 1.75 -13.11
CA GLU A 941 1.14 2.77 -14.08
C GLU A 941 -0.02 3.54 -14.72
N ARG A 942 -1.15 2.88 -14.95
CA ARG A 942 -2.39 3.51 -15.43
C ARG A 942 -2.89 4.56 -14.44
N ASP A 943 -2.91 4.26 -13.15
CA ASP A 943 -3.40 5.21 -12.13
C ASP A 943 -2.49 6.44 -12.01
N ILE A 944 -1.17 6.27 -12.21
CA ILE A 944 -0.24 7.39 -12.36
C ILE A 944 -0.56 8.19 -13.62
N ALA A 945 -0.74 7.51 -14.76
CA ALA A 945 -1.02 8.17 -16.03
C ALA A 945 -2.32 8.99 -15.99
N TYR A 946 -3.38 8.47 -15.37
CA TYR A 946 -4.63 9.19 -15.17
C TYR A 946 -4.43 10.51 -14.41
N ARG A 947 -3.57 10.51 -13.40
CA ARG A 947 -3.23 11.73 -12.65
C ARG A 947 -2.43 12.71 -13.51
N GLU A 948 -1.40 12.24 -14.21
CA GLU A 948 -0.57 13.08 -15.08
C GLU A 948 -1.34 13.68 -16.26
N ILE A 949 -2.28 12.92 -16.84
CA ILE A 949 -3.20 13.40 -17.90
C ILE A 949 -4.14 14.47 -17.33
N SER A 950 -4.70 14.26 -16.13
CA SER A 950 -5.56 15.26 -15.46
C SER A 950 -4.85 16.57 -15.07
N ASP A 951 -3.52 16.52 -14.93
CA ASP A 951 -2.66 17.68 -14.68
C ASP A 951 -2.14 18.33 -15.98
N GLY A 952 -2.55 17.82 -17.15
CA GLY A 952 -2.21 18.39 -18.45
C GLY A 952 -0.85 17.97 -19.00
N GLY A 953 -0.31 16.82 -18.58
CA GLY A 953 1.03 16.36 -18.99
C GLY A 953 1.13 15.87 -20.44
N TYR A 954 0.29 14.92 -20.85
CA TYR A 954 0.34 14.29 -22.17
C TYR A 954 -1.00 13.62 -22.52
N SER A 955 -1.13 13.13 -23.76
CA SER A 955 -2.33 12.43 -24.23
C SER A 955 -2.36 10.95 -23.84
N THR A 956 -3.56 10.39 -23.66
CA THR A 956 -3.78 8.95 -23.43
C THR A 956 -3.12 8.07 -24.50
N ALA A 957 -3.08 8.52 -25.76
CA ALA A 957 -2.42 7.81 -26.85
C ALA A 957 -0.89 7.74 -26.67
N SER A 958 -0.27 8.81 -26.16
CA SER A 958 1.18 8.84 -25.88
C SER A 958 1.57 7.84 -24.79
N PHE A 959 0.76 7.73 -23.74
CA PHE A 959 0.95 6.73 -22.68
C PHE A 959 0.79 5.30 -23.20
N PHE A 960 -0.32 5.01 -23.89
CA PHE A 960 -0.59 3.66 -24.39
C PHE A 960 0.53 3.17 -25.31
N LEU A 961 0.98 4.00 -26.25
CA LEU A 961 2.04 3.61 -27.18
C LEU A 961 3.39 3.48 -26.48
N SER A 962 3.71 4.35 -25.52
CA SER A 962 4.93 4.23 -24.71
C SER A 962 4.95 2.94 -23.91
N PHE A 963 3.81 2.57 -23.30
CA PHE A 963 3.67 1.33 -22.55
C PHE A 963 3.90 0.13 -23.48
N PHE A 964 3.17 0.08 -24.60
CA PHE A 964 3.28 -0.98 -25.60
C PHE A 964 4.71 -1.17 -26.13
N VAL A 965 5.40 -0.09 -26.49
CA VAL A 965 6.76 -0.17 -27.06
C VAL A 965 7.78 -0.71 -26.06
N ASN A 966 7.58 -0.48 -24.76
CA ASN A 966 8.47 -1.01 -23.73
C ASN A 966 8.22 -2.50 -23.43
N GLU A 967 7.03 -3.03 -23.73
CA GLU A 967 6.71 -4.45 -23.55
C GLU A 967 7.27 -5.32 -24.67
N ILE A 968 7.22 -4.85 -25.92
CA ILE A 968 7.61 -5.62 -27.13
C ILE A 968 8.98 -6.33 -26.99
N PRO A 969 10.08 -5.68 -26.55
CA PRO A 969 11.37 -6.36 -26.44
C PRO A 969 11.34 -7.55 -25.47
N LEU A 970 10.58 -7.45 -24.38
CA LEU A 970 10.45 -8.50 -23.37
C LEU A 970 9.60 -9.66 -23.91
N GLU A 971 8.51 -9.35 -24.62
CA GLU A 971 7.67 -10.34 -25.29
C GLU A 971 8.44 -11.09 -26.38
N ILE A 972 9.26 -10.40 -27.18
CA ILE A 972 10.11 -11.01 -28.22
C ILE A 972 11.08 -12.01 -27.58
N ILE A 973 11.81 -11.61 -26.54
CA ILE A 973 12.81 -12.48 -25.89
C ILE A 973 12.10 -13.67 -25.22
N GLY A 974 10.99 -13.43 -24.51
CA GLY A 974 10.21 -14.48 -23.86
C GLY A 974 9.63 -15.48 -24.86
N SER A 975 8.99 -15.01 -25.94
CA SER A 975 8.41 -15.87 -26.99
C SER A 975 9.45 -16.66 -27.78
N LEU A 976 10.63 -16.08 -28.03
CA LEU A 976 11.76 -16.81 -28.62
C LEU A 976 12.21 -17.94 -27.70
N GLY A 977 12.36 -17.67 -26.39
CA GLY A 977 12.72 -18.67 -25.41
C GLY A 977 11.70 -19.82 -25.33
N VAL A 978 10.39 -19.51 -25.36
CA VAL A 978 9.30 -20.50 -25.44
C VAL A 978 9.41 -21.35 -26.70
N THR A 979 9.65 -20.73 -27.85
CA THR A 979 9.73 -21.42 -29.14
C THR A 979 10.92 -22.37 -29.19
N ILE A 980 12.09 -21.91 -28.73
CA ILE A 980 13.31 -22.72 -28.69
C ILE A 980 13.12 -23.92 -27.74
N SER A 981 12.61 -23.68 -26.53
CA SER A 981 12.38 -24.75 -25.56
C SER A 981 11.37 -25.76 -26.09
N MET A 982 10.25 -25.32 -26.66
CA MET A 982 9.24 -26.23 -27.23
C MET A 982 9.75 -27.05 -28.41
N LEU A 983 10.44 -26.45 -29.38
CA LEU A 983 10.89 -27.17 -30.58
C LEU A 983 12.06 -28.11 -30.29
N VAL A 984 13.04 -27.68 -29.48
CA VAL A 984 14.28 -28.45 -29.22
C VAL A 984 14.03 -29.62 -28.28
N ILE A 985 13.33 -29.40 -27.16
CA ILE A 985 13.14 -30.42 -26.11
C ILE A 985 12.26 -31.57 -26.64
N THR A 986 11.22 -31.24 -27.41
CA THR A 986 10.24 -32.23 -27.89
C THR A 986 10.61 -32.87 -29.24
N GLN A 987 11.67 -32.37 -29.90
CA GLN A 987 12.15 -32.84 -31.22
C GLN A 987 11.05 -32.77 -32.30
N MET A 988 10.32 -31.65 -32.36
CA MET A 988 9.35 -31.37 -33.42
C MET A 988 10.03 -31.04 -34.76
N LYS A 989 9.26 -30.98 -35.85
CA LYS A 989 9.79 -30.71 -37.19
C LYS A 989 10.29 -29.26 -37.32
N VAL A 990 11.61 -29.07 -37.31
CA VAL A 990 12.24 -27.75 -37.44
C VAL A 990 12.63 -27.46 -38.89
N THR A 991 11.95 -26.47 -39.49
CA THR A 991 12.32 -25.81 -40.74
C THR A 991 12.28 -24.30 -40.50
N VAL A 992 12.85 -23.50 -41.41
CA VAL A 992 12.81 -22.03 -41.30
C VAL A 992 11.37 -21.53 -41.17
N VAL A 993 10.46 -22.04 -42.01
CA VAL A 993 9.04 -21.64 -41.99
C VAL A 993 8.37 -22.08 -40.69
N THR A 994 8.55 -23.33 -40.24
CA THR A 994 7.90 -23.81 -39.01
C THR A 994 8.41 -23.10 -37.77
N PHE A 995 9.71 -22.77 -37.69
CA PHE A 995 10.28 -22.01 -36.59
C PHE A 995 9.68 -20.59 -36.48
N PHE A 996 9.72 -19.81 -37.57
CA PHE A 996 9.21 -18.44 -37.54
C PHE A 996 7.69 -18.38 -37.37
N SER A 997 6.95 -19.33 -37.95
CA SER A 997 5.50 -19.44 -37.74
C SER A 997 5.18 -19.70 -36.28
N PHE A 998 5.87 -20.66 -35.64
CA PHE A 998 5.68 -21.00 -34.24
C PHE A 998 6.02 -19.80 -33.34
N TRP A 999 7.13 -19.11 -33.62
CA TRP A 999 7.53 -17.94 -32.87
C TRP A 999 6.52 -16.81 -32.93
N VAL A 1000 6.03 -16.45 -34.12
CA VAL A 1000 5.02 -15.39 -34.27
C VAL A 1000 3.72 -15.78 -33.55
N ILE A 1001 3.36 -17.07 -33.51
CA ILE A 1001 2.18 -17.52 -32.77
C ILE A 1001 2.38 -17.41 -31.25
N MET A 1002 3.54 -17.83 -30.72
CA MET A 1002 3.86 -17.67 -29.29
C MET A 1002 3.93 -16.20 -28.89
N PHE A 1003 4.51 -15.36 -29.74
CA PHE A 1003 4.51 -13.90 -29.56
C PHE A 1003 3.08 -13.35 -29.54
N GLY A 1004 2.23 -13.74 -30.50
CA GLY A 1004 0.83 -13.34 -30.57
C GLY A 1004 0.02 -13.79 -29.34
N TYR A 1005 0.26 -15.00 -28.81
CA TYR A 1005 -0.40 -15.49 -27.60
C TYR A 1005 -0.03 -14.65 -26.37
N ILE A 1006 1.25 -14.37 -26.13
CA ILE A 1006 1.66 -13.50 -25.02
C ILE A 1006 1.04 -12.10 -25.17
N ASN A 1007 1.10 -11.53 -26.37
CA ASN A 1007 0.58 -10.19 -26.68
C ASN A 1007 -0.93 -10.06 -26.50
N ALA A 1008 -1.67 -11.11 -26.85
CA ALA A 1008 -3.13 -11.15 -26.68
C ALA A 1008 -3.53 -11.25 -25.21
N GLY A 1009 -2.79 -12.03 -24.41
CA GLY A 1009 -2.98 -12.09 -22.96
C GLY A 1009 -2.79 -10.72 -22.31
N GLU A 1010 -1.74 -9.99 -22.69
CA GLU A 1010 -1.53 -8.62 -22.23
C GLU A 1010 -2.66 -7.68 -22.69
N SER A 1011 -3.10 -7.78 -23.94
CA SER A 1011 -4.16 -6.92 -24.51
C SER A 1011 -5.51 -7.10 -23.79
N ILE A 1012 -5.89 -8.35 -23.49
CA ILE A 1012 -7.10 -8.66 -22.71
C ILE A 1012 -6.94 -8.15 -21.26
N GLY A 1013 -5.74 -8.30 -20.69
CA GLY A 1013 -5.37 -7.70 -19.41
C GLY A 1013 -5.60 -6.19 -19.37
N LEU A 1014 -5.16 -5.46 -20.41
CA LEU A 1014 -5.34 -4.02 -20.54
C LEU A 1014 -6.82 -3.62 -20.58
N VAL A 1015 -7.64 -4.34 -21.35
CA VAL A 1015 -9.08 -4.07 -21.47
C VAL A 1015 -9.77 -4.17 -20.12
N PHE A 1016 -9.69 -5.33 -19.46
CA PHE A 1016 -10.44 -5.57 -18.22
C PHE A 1016 -9.86 -4.79 -17.03
N SER A 1017 -8.54 -4.64 -16.97
CA SER A 1017 -7.92 -3.77 -15.97
C SER A 1017 -8.42 -2.34 -16.13
N THR A 1018 -8.61 -1.83 -17.33
CA THR A 1018 -9.15 -0.47 -17.55
C THR A 1018 -10.64 -0.34 -17.16
N LEU A 1019 -11.43 -1.38 -17.39
CA LEU A 1019 -12.87 -1.38 -17.11
C LEU A 1019 -13.18 -1.39 -15.61
N THR A 1020 -12.42 -2.14 -14.80
CA THR A 1020 -12.66 -2.24 -13.35
C THR A 1020 -11.37 -2.07 -12.53
N THR A 1021 -11.48 -1.46 -11.36
CA THR A 1021 -10.35 -1.26 -10.44
C THR A 1021 -10.08 -2.46 -9.53
N ASN A 1022 -10.98 -3.45 -9.46
CA ASN A 1022 -10.82 -4.62 -8.60
C ASN A 1022 -10.00 -5.71 -9.32
N THR A 1023 -8.75 -5.87 -8.92
CA THR A 1023 -7.81 -6.85 -9.49
C THR A 1023 -8.30 -8.30 -9.39
N GLY A 1024 -8.94 -8.68 -8.27
CA GLY A 1024 -9.42 -10.05 -8.07
C GLY A 1024 -10.54 -10.41 -9.05
N PHE A 1025 -11.54 -9.53 -9.17
CA PHE A 1025 -12.62 -9.69 -10.15
C PHE A 1025 -12.08 -9.73 -11.59
N ASN A 1026 -11.14 -8.84 -11.93
CA ASN A 1026 -10.51 -8.81 -13.24
C ASN A 1026 -9.84 -10.15 -13.60
N ILE A 1027 -9.06 -10.74 -12.69
CA ILE A 1027 -8.41 -12.03 -12.92
C ILE A 1027 -9.45 -13.13 -13.23
N THR A 1028 -10.57 -13.18 -12.49
CA THR A 1028 -11.62 -14.20 -12.73
C THR A 1028 -12.22 -14.11 -14.13
N VAL A 1029 -12.64 -12.91 -14.53
CA VAL A 1029 -13.32 -12.72 -15.82
C VAL A 1029 -12.36 -12.92 -16.98
N MET A 1030 -11.15 -12.36 -16.90
CA MET A 1030 -10.13 -12.56 -17.94
C MET A 1030 -9.79 -14.03 -18.11
N SER A 1031 -9.60 -14.76 -16.99
CA SER A 1031 -9.16 -16.15 -17.04
C SER A 1031 -10.26 -17.07 -17.60
N ALA A 1032 -11.53 -16.83 -17.23
CA ALA A 1032 -12.67 -17.54 -17.81
C ALA A 1032 -12.76 -17.35 -19.32
N VAL A 1033 -12.68 -16.11 -19.81
CA VAL A 1033 -12.75 -15.80 -21.25
C VAL A 1033 -11.61 -16.47 -22.01
N LEU A 1034 -10.38 -16.41 -21.50
CA LEU A 1034 -9.21 -17.05 -22.10
C LEU A 1034 -9.33 -18.58 -22.11
N SER A 1035 -9.82 -19.17 -21.03
CA SER A 1035 -10.06 -20.62 -20.96
C SER A 1035 -11.08 -21.08 -22.00
N ILE A 1036 -12.23 -20.38 -22.16
CA ILE A 1036 -13.24 -20.74 -23.17
C ILE A 1036 -12.61 -20.79 -24.57
N PHE A 1037 -11.87 -19.75 -24.94
CA PHE A 1037 -11.23 -19.71 -26.26
C PHE A 1037 -10.13 -20.77 -26.43
N ALA A 1038 -9.42 -21.14 -25.36
CA ALA A 1038 -8.45 -22.23 -25.40
C ALA A 1038 -9.10 -23.60 -25.69
N PHE A 1039 -10.37 -23.84 -25.32
CA PHE A 1039 -11.07 -25.07 -25.68
C PHE A 1039 -11.64 -25.06 -27.09
N MET A 1040 -11.84 -23.87 -27.65
CA MET A 1040 -12.36 -23.66 -29.00
C MET A 1040 -11.26 -23.71 -30.07
N THR A 1041 -10.05 -24.20 -29.78
CA THR A 1041 -8.94 -24.31 -30.75
C THR A 1041 -9.25 -25.20 -31.97
N GLY A 1042 -10.23 -26.11 -31.85
CA GLY A 1042 -10.57 -27.13 -32.85
C GLY A 1042 -9.78 -28.44 -32.70
N ILE A 1043 -8.70 -28.46 -31.90
CA ILE A 1043 -7.94 -29.70 -31.58
C ILE A 1043 -8.70 -30.58 -30.59
N VAL A 1044 -9.37 -29.94 -29.64
CA VAL A 1044 -10.08 -30.55 -28.51
C VAL A 1044 -11.57 -30.73 -28.83
N SER A 1045 -12.13 -29.79 -29.61
CA SER A 1045 -13.53 -29.78 -30.06
C SER A 1045 -13.62 -29.65 -31.59
N PRO A 1046 -13.32 -30.71 -32.37
CA PRO A 1046 -13.42 -30.67 -33.83
C PRO A 1046 -14.86 -30.48 -34.33
N ASN A 1047 -15.83 -31.03 -33.60
CA ASN A 1047 -17.26 -30.98 -33.90
C ASN A 1047 -17.97 -30.07 -32.88
N MET A 1048 -17.98 -28.75 -33.12
CA MET A 1048 -18.68 -27.77 -32.29
C MET A 1048 -19.92 -27.20 -33.00
N PRO A 1049 -20.98 -26.78 -32.27
CA PRO A 1049 -22.15 -26.14 -32.87
C PRO A 1049 -21.79 -24.92 -33.72
N GLN A 1050 -22.53 -24.70 -34.82
CA GLN A 1050 -22.20 -23.67 -35.81
C GLN A 1050 -22.09 -22.26 -35.20
N TRP A 1051 -23.01 -21.87 -34.32
CA TRP A 1051 -23.00 -20.54 -33.69
C TRP A 1051 -21.76 -20.30 -32.80
N LEU A 1052 -21.21 -21.35 -32.18
CA LEU A 1052 -19.95 -21.27 -31.43
C LEU A 1052 -18.76 -21.19 -32.39
N ASN A 1053 -18.80 -21.92 -33.49
CA ASN A 1053 -17.78 -21.83 -34.54
C ASN A 1053 -17.74 -20.42 -35.17
N ASP A 1054 -18.90 -19.76 -35.28
CA ASP A 1054 -19.01 -18.38 -35.77
C ASP A 1054 -18.33 -17.39 -34.81
N ILE A 1055 -18.53 -17.54 -33.48
CA ILE A 1055 -17.82 -16.76 -32.45
C ILE A 1055 -16.31 -17.06 -32.48
N ASN A 1056 -15.93 -18.30 -32.76
CA ASN A 1056 -14.55 -18.75 -32.78
C ASN A 1056 -13.70 -18.07 -33.87
N TYR A 1057 -14.28 -17.44 -34.89
CA TYR A 1057 -13.52 -16.64 -35.86
C TYR A 1057 -12.89 -15.38 -35.26
N ILE A 1058 -13.35 -14.94 -34.08
CA ILE A 1058 -12.71 -13.84 -33.34
C ILE A 1058 -11.51 -14.36 -32.53
N SER A 1059 -11.48 -15.66 -32.24
CA SER A 1059 -10.48 -16.30 -31.40
C SER A 1059 -9.13 -16.42 -32.10
N LEU A 1060 -8.11 -15.82 -31.49
CA LEU A 1060 -6.70 -16.01 -31.87
C LEU A 1060 -6.26 -17.49 -31.87
N PHE A 1061 -6.81 -18.28 -30.93
CA PHE A 1061 -6.41 -19.67 -30.70
C PHE A 1061 -6.75 -20.57 -31.89
N LYS A 1062 -7.89 -20.32 -32.56
CA LYS A 1062 -8.30 -21.08 -33.76
C LYS A 1062 -7.21 -21.05 -34.82
N TYR A 1063 -6.78 -19.86 -35.21
CA TYR A 1063 -5.79 -19.66 -36.26
C TYR A 1063 -4.40 -20.17 -35.85
N GLY A 1064 -3.98 -19.87 -34.61
CA GLY A 1064 -2.68 -20.32 -34.09
C GLY A 1064 -2.57 -21.84 -34.06
N SER A 1065 -3.58 -22.53 -33.52
CA SER A 1065 -3.60 -23.99 -33.44
C SER A 1065 -3.67 -24.66 -34.81
N VAL A 1066 -4.43 -24.13 -35.77
CA VAL A 1066 -4.46 -24.66 -37.15
C VAL A 1066 -3.06 -24.58 -37.78
N ILE A 1067 -2.38 -23.43 -37.70
CA ILE A 1067 -1.07 -23.24 -38.32
C ILE A 1067 -0.02 -24.15 -37.70
N ILE A 1068 0.06 -24.23 -36.36
CA ILE A 1068 1.05 -25.08 -35.69
C ILE A 1068 0.79 -26.57 -36.02
N THR A 1069 -0.48 -26.99 -35.99
CA THR A 1069 -0.86 -28.39 -36.26
C THR A 1069 -0.55 -28.79 -37.71
N GLN A 1070 -0.86 -27.93 -38.69
CA GLN A 1070 -0.53 -28.17 -40.10
C GLN A 1070 0.98 -28.22 -40.32
N ASN A 1071 1.74 -27.30 -39.72
CA ASN A 1071 3.20 -27.25 -39.82
C ASN A 1071 3.88 -28.53 -39.30
N GLU A 1072 3.33 -29.11 -38.24
CA GLU A 1072 3.89 -30.30 -37.59
C GLU A 1072 3.50 -31.62 -38.28
N LEU A 1073 2.27 -31.71 -38.80
CA LEU A 1073 1.72 -32.95 -39.35
C LEU A 1073 1.89 -33.12 -40.85
N ASN A 1074 1.99 -32.02 -41.62
CA ASN A 1074 2.06 -32.10 -43.08
C ASN A 1074 3.33 -32.84 -43.54
N GLY A 1075 3.13 -33.91 -44.33
CA GLY A 1075 4.20 -34.79 -44.81
C GLY A 1075 4.85 -35.66 -43.74
N ARG A 1076 4.19 -35.92 -42.60
CA ARG A 1076 4.70 -36.80 -41.53
C ARG A 1076 4.12 -38.21 -41.65
N LEU A 1077 4.97 -39.21 -41.44
CA LEU A 1077 4.61 -40.64 -41.44
C LEU A 1077 4.68 -41.18 -40.01
N PHE A 1078 3.73 -42.05 -39.66
CA PHE A 1078 3.68 -42.73 -38.36
C PHE A 1078 4.03 -44.22 -38.51
N ASP A 1079 4.84 -44.73 -37.59
CA ASP A 1079 5.36 -46.09 -37.62
C ASP A 1079 4.29 -47.05 -37.06
N CYS A 1080 3.45 -47.59 -37.94
CA CYS A 1080 2.37 -48.52 -37.57
C CYS A 1080 2.68 -49.95 -38.00
N SER A 1081 2.64 -50.90 -37.05
CA SER A 1081 2.75 -52.33 -37.37
C SER A 1081 1.46 -52.85 -38.01
N LYS A 1082 1.56 -53.93 -38.78
CA LYS A 1082 0.39 -54.64 -39.34
C LYS A 1082 -0.55 -55.14 -38.24
N ASP A 1083 0.00 -55.51 -37.09
CA ASP A 1083 -0.77 -55.93 -35.90
C ASP A 1083 -1.49 -54.77 -35.20
N ASP A 1084 -0.92 -53.56 -35.27
CA ASP A 1084 -1.54 -52.33 -34.74
C ASP A 1084 -2.71 -51.88 -35.62
N ILE A 1085 -2.65 -52.15 -36.91
CA ILE A 1085 -3.71 -51.81 -37.88
C ILE A 1085 -4.88 -52.78 -37.73
N THR A 1086 -4.62 -54.09 -37.56
CA THR A 1086 -5.68 -55.11 -37.38
C THR A 1086 -6.34 -55.06 -36.01
N SER A 1087 -5.61 -54.62 -34.97
CA SER A 1087 -6.17 -54.39 -33.63
C SER A 1087 -6.87 -53.04 -33.46
N GLY A 1088 -6.80 -52.14 -34.46
CA GLY A 1088 -7.34 -50.79 -34.38
C GLY A 1088 -6.53 -49.81 -33.51
N ALA A 1089 -5.33 -50.20 -33.08
CA ALA A 1089 -4.43 -49.38 -32.26
C ALA A 1089 -3.74 -48.25 -33.04
N CYS A 1090 -3.59 -48.38 -34.37
CA CYS A 1090 -3.14 -47.32 -35.26
C CYS A 1090 -4.24 -46.87 -36.24
N PRO A 1091 -5.05 -45.85 -35.86
CA PRO A 1091 -6.08 -45.31 -36.75
C PRO A 1091 -5.54 -44.39 -37.85
N TYR A 1092 -4.30 -43.90 -37.73
CA TYR A 1092 -3.71 -42.90 -38.66
C TYR A 1092 -2.32 -43.33 -39.15
N GLN A 1093 -2.15 -43.46 -40.47
CA GLN A 1093 -0.85 -43.81 -41.07
C GLN A 1093 -0.06 -42.57 -41.52
N THR A 1094 -0.76 -41.48 -41.86
CA THR A 1094 -0.17 -40.23 -42.37
C THR A 1094 -0.70 -39.01 -41.61
N GLY A 1095 0.10 -37.95 -41.52
CA GLY A 1095 -0.34 -36.69 -40.92
C GLY A 1095 -1.52 -36.03 -41.65
N GLU A 1096 -1.71 -36.29 -42.95
CA GLU A 1096 -2.87 -35.80 -43.70
C GLU A 1096 -4.17 -36.45 -43.23
N SER A 1097 -4.16 -37.76 -42.95
CA SER A 1097 -5.32 -38.46 -42.38
C SER A 1097 -5.70 -37.91 -41.00
N VAL A 1098 -4.70 -37.41 -40.26
CA VAL A 1098 -4.90 -36.77 -38.98
C VAL A 1098 -5.55 -35.38 -39.12
N LEU A 1099 -5.12 -34.58 -40.10
CA LEU A 1099 -5.69 -33.26 -40.37
C LEU A 1099 -7.13 -33.33 -40.86
N GLU A 1100 -7.50 -34.41 -41.54
CA GLU A 1100 -8.88 -34.68 -41.97
C GLU A 1100 -9.83 -34.87 -40.78
N VAL A 1101 -9.45 -35.63 -39.76
CA VAL A 1101 -10.27 -35.80 -38.55
C VAL A 1101 -10.42 -34.50 -37.73
N LEU A 1102 -9.46 -33.58 -37.85
CA LEU A 1102 -9.52 -32.26 -37.20
C LEU A 1102 -10.29 -31.21 -38.00
N ASN A 1103 -10.79 -31.54 -39.20
CA ASN A 1103 -11.35 -30.57 -40.16
C ASN A 1103 -10.34 -29.47 -40.56
N PHE A 1104 -9.03 -29.75 -40.54
CA PHE A 1104 -7.95 -28.82 -40.87
C PHE A 1104 -7.41 -29.05 -42.29
N GLN A 1105 -8.28 -29.45 -43.22
CA GLN A 1105 -7.92 -29.82 -44.60
C GLN A 1105 -7.51 -28.63 -45.47
N ASP A 1106 -7.99 -27.42 -45.17
CA ASP A 1106 -7.66 -26.23 -45.96
C ASP A 1106 -6.19 -25.84 -45.76
N LYS A 1107 -5.38 -25.95 -46.82
CA LYS A 1107 -3.94 -25.69 -46.81
C LYS A 1107 -3.58 -24.21 -47.06
N ASN A 1108 -4.54 -23.28 -46.98
CA ASN A 1108 -4.35 -21.84 -47.15
C ASN A 1108 -3.57 -21.18 -45.99
N TRP A 1109 -2.31 -21.58 -45.82
CA TRP A 1109 -1.43 -21.12 -44.74
C TRP A 1109 -1.33 -19.58 -44.66
N THR A 1110 -1.17 -18.91 -45.81
CA THR A 1110 -1.05 -17.44 -45.88
C THR A 1110 -2.30 -16.74 -45.37
N LEU A 1111 -3.48 -17.27 -45.65
CA LEU A 1111 -4.75 -16.71 -45.18
C LEU A 1111 -4.83 -16.80 -43.66
N TYR A 1112 -4.61 -17.99 -43.09
CA TYR A 1112 -4.65 -18.18 -41.64
C TYR A 1112 -3.63 -17.32 -40.90
N MET A 1113 -2.40 -17.21 -41.43
CA MET A 1113 -1.35 -16.38 -40.85
C MET A 1113 -1.71 -14.88 -40.88
N SER A 1114 -2.27 -14.41 -42.00
CA SER A 1114 -2.71 -13.01 -42.12
C SER A 1114 -3.87 -12.67 -41.17
N LEU A 1115 -4.83 -13.59 -41.01
CA LEU A 1115 -5.94 -13.45 -40.08
C LEU A 1115 -5.45 -13.46 -38.62
N PHE A 1116 -4.52 -14.35 -38.28
CA PHE A 1116 -3.89 -14.41 -36.96
C PHE A 1116 -3.27 -13.05 -36.59
N VAL A 1117 -2.40 -12.51 -37.45
CA VAL A 1117 -1.74 -11.22 -37.20
C VAL A 1117 -2.76 -10.08 -37.12
N THR A 1118 -3.80 -10.10 -37.97
CA THR A 1118 -4.88 -9.10 -37.95
C THR A 1118 -5.64 -9.11 -36.62
N ILE A 1119 -5.94 -10.29 -36.06
CA ILE A 1119 -6.63 -10.43 -34.78
C ILE A 1119 -5.75 -9.95 -33.62
N VAL A 1120 -4.44 -10.27 -33.62
CA VAL A 1120 -3.49 -9.75 -32.61
C VAL A 1120 -3.53 -8.22 -32.60
N VAL A 1121 -3.46 -7.59 -33.77
CA VAL A 1121 -3.56 -6.13 -33.90
C VAL A 1121 -4.93 -5.62 -33.44
N ALA A 1122 -6.02 -6.30 -33.78
CA ALA A 1122 -7.37 -5.92 -33.39
C ALA A 1122 -7.55 -5.93 -31.86
N TYR A 1123 -6.99 -6.93 -31.15
CA TYR A 1123 -7.04 -7.00 -29.69
C TYR A 1123 -6.31 -5.82 -29.04
N ARG A 1124 -5.15 -5.44 -29.58
CA ARG A 1124 -4.39 -4.29 -29.08
C ARG A 1124 -5.09 -2.96 -29.39
N LEU A 1125 -5.73 -2.84 -30.56
CA LEU A 1125 -6.56 -1.68 -30.91
C LEU A 1125 -7.80 -1.57 -30.00
N LEU A 1126 -8.44 -2.68 -29.66
CA LEU A 1126 -9.56 -2.71 -28.72
C LEU A 1126 -9.13 -2.20 -27.33
N ALA A 1127 -7.97 -2.64 -26.84
CA ALA A 1127 -7.41 -2.14 -25.58
C ALA A 1127 -7.20 -0.62 -25.60
N TRP A 1128 -6.68 -0.07 -26.70
CA TRP A 1128 -6.53 1.36 -26.88
C TRP A 1128 -7.88 2.10 -26.90
N LEU A 1129 -8.88 1.59 -27.63
CA LEU A 1129 -10.21 2.18 -27.71
C LEU A 1129 -10.91 2.21 -26.36
N VAL A 1130 -10.80 1.14 -25.56
CA VAL A 1130 -11.38 1.07 -24.21
C VAL A 1130 -10.73 2.09 -23.28
N LEU A 1131 -9.41 2.25 -23.34
CA LEU A 1131 -8.70 3.27 -22.56
C LEU A 1131 -9.10 4.70 -22.97
N MET A 1132 -9.21 4.96 -24.28
CA MET A 1132 -9.67 6.26 -24.80
C MET A 1132 -11.12 6.55 -24.40
N ALA A 1133 -12.02 5.56 -24.47
CA ALA A 1133 -13.40 5.69 -24.06
C ALA A 1133 -13.50 5.99 -22.55
N LYS A 1134 -12.73 5.27 -21.72
CA LYS A 1134 -12.71 5.49 -20.27
C LYS A 1134 -12.15 6.87 -19.91
N ALA A 1135 -11.07 7.31 -20.56
CA ALA A 1135 -10.52 8.64 -20.35
C ALA A 1135 -11.55 9.73 -20.69
N LYS A 1136 -12.28 9.59 -21.81
CA LYS A 1136 -13.34 10.52 -22.21
C LYS A 1136 -14.52 10.54 -21.24
N ILE A 1137 -14.94 9.38 -20.71
CA ILE A 1137 -16.01 9.29 -19.69
C ILE A 1137 -15.60 10.01 -18.40
N ASN A 1138 -14.33 9.91 -18.01
CA ASN A 1138 -13.80 10.56 -16.83
C ASN A 1138 -13.49 12.06 -17.03
N GLY A 1139 -13.69 12.60 -18.24
CA GLY A 1139 -13.46 14.01 -18.56
C GLY A 1139 -12.00 14.41 -18.70
N TRP A 1140 -11.13 13.46 -19.11
CA TRP A 1140 -9.68 13.67 -19.30
C TRP A 1140 -9.27 13.97 -20.74
#